data_AF-A0A7R7DNL8-F1
#
_entry.id   AF-A0A7R7DNL8-F1
#
_cell.length_a   1.000
_cell.length_b   1.000
_cell.length_c   1.000
_cell.angle_alpha   90.00
_cell.angle_beta   90.00
_cell.angle_gamma   90.00
#
_symmetry.space_group_name_H-M   'P 1'
#
loop_
_entity.id
_entity.type
_entity.pdbx_description
1 polymer ?
#
loop_
_entity_poly.entity_id
_entity_poly.type
_entity_poly.pdbx_seq_one_letter_code
_entity_poly.pdbx_strand_id
1 'polypeptide(L)'
;MPDPSSYRPAPGTIPDAPGVYRFRDPSGRVIYVGKAKSLRNRLNSYFADPAGLHPRTFQMVTTAARVDWTVVSSEVEALQLEYNWIKEFDPRFNVKYRDDKSYPYLAVTLNEEYPRLQVMRGAKRKGVRYFGPYSHAWAIRETLDLLLRVFPARTCSAGVFKRSGQIGRPCLLGYIGKCSAPCVGRVSAEEHRAIVDDFCDFMAGHTDKMDRRLQREMAEASEQLEFERAARIRDDLAALRRAVEKQAVVLPDGTDADVVAFAQDPLEAAVQVFHVRGGRVRGQRGWVVEKVEDLTTADLVEQFCTQVYGATDSPESANIPREVLVPELPADAETLAEWLSGRRGSRVRLRVPQRGDKRALFETVERNAAQSLTQHKLRRSSDLTARSKALQEIADALGMDTAPLRIECYDISHIQGTDVVASMVVFEDGLARKSEYRRFAVRGNPDGTGTDDVSAMAEVLRRRFSRYLEARAESGDPIGGDDVGDEAADAATGDATAGPLPGIDPTTGRPRRFAYPPQLVVVDGAQPQADAAAGVLAELGIDDVAVCGLAKRLEEVWLPSTVDEYPVILPRTSEGLYLLQRVRDEAHRFAITYHRQRRSKRMTTSALDEVPGLGEVRRKALLRQFGSVKRLRSARVEEIAEVSGIGPRTAALVFAALHPDAGTAGGGAAAPTDAADPGNAVSRDDRAAPAGPAPRRLATGAGDTAAGLTGDTGPDPATGDVASGVAAAPAAGGTAAAGAEETGDRRAGREGGE
;
A
#
# COMPACT_ATOMS: atom_id res chain seq x y z
N MET A 1 5.87 -18.01 29.46
CA MET A 1 6.02 -17.85 27.99
C MET A 1 5.44 -16.49 27.63
N PRO A 2 6.05 -15.70 26.73
CA PRO A 2 5.41 -14.49 26.23
C PRO A 2 4.04 -14.79 25.61
N ASP A 3 3.06 -13.95 25.90
CA ASP A 3 1.70 -14.08 25.36
C ASP A 3 1.67 -13.53 23.92
N PRO A 4 1.25 -14.33 22.91
CA PRO A 4 1.02 -13.87 21.54
C PRO A 4 0.15 -12.61 21.43
N SER A 5 -0.77 -12.37 22.37
CA SER A 5 -1.61 -11.17 22.40
C SER A 5 -0.79 -9.89 22.60
N SER A 6 0.26 -9.95 23.44
CA SER A 6 1.03 -8.78 23.91
C SER A 6 1.84 -8.07 22.82
N TYR A 7 2.24 -8.79 21.76
CA TYR A 7 3.01 -8.23 20.64
C TYR A 7 2.31 -8.38 19.28
N ARG A 8 1.03 -8.81 19.28
CA ARG A 8 0.18 -8.87 18.09
C ARG A 8 0.06 -7.47 17.47
N PRO A 9 0.41 -7.28 16.19
CA PRO A 9 0.23 -5.98 15.54
C PRO A 9 -1.26 -5.60 15.51
N ALA A 10 -1.57 -4.35 15.85
CA ALA A 10 -2.95 -3.88 15.92
C ALA A 10 -3.65 -4.00 14.55
N PRO A 11 -4.97 -4.35 14.50
CA PRO A 11 -5.71 -4.47 13.25
C PRO A 11 -5.58 -3.24 12.36
N GLY A 12 -5.28 -3.45 11.08
CA GLY A 12 -5.03 -2.38 10.12
C GLY A 12 -3.56 -2.05 9.89
N THR A 13 -2.71 -2.09 10.92
CA THR A 13 -1.28 -1.66 10.87
C THR A 13 -0.41 -2.43 9.86
N ILE A 14 -0.70 -3.71 9.66
CA ILE A 14 0.06 -4.57 8.74
C ILE A 14 -0.35 -4.24 7.29
N PRO A 15 0.57 -3.89 6.39
CA PRO A 15 0.25 -3.55 5.00
C PRO A 15 -0.24 -4.76 4.20
N ASP A 16 -1.11 -4.52 3.21
CA ASP A 16 -1.53 -5.53 2.23
C ASP A 16 -0.59 -5.49 1.01
N ALA A 17 0.65 -5.95 1.22
CA ALA A 17 1.73 -5.89 0.24
C ALA A 17 2.65 -7.12 0.36
N PRO A 18 3.41 -7.47 -0.69
CA PRO A 18 4.45 -8.49 -0.59
C PRO A 18 5.56 -8.03 0.36
N GLY A 19 6.14 -8.98 1.10
CA GLY A 19 7.09 -8.65 2.15
C GLY A 19 7.72 -9.84 2.84
N VAL A 20 8.71 -9.55 3.69
CA VAL A 20 9.36 -10.51 4.57
C VAL A 20 9.11 -10.08 6.01
N TYR A 21 8.81 -11.04 6.87
CA TYR A 21 8.59 -10.82 8.30
C TYR A 21 9.52 -11.71 9.12
N ARG A 22 9.84 -11.25 10.33
CA ARG A 22 10.73 -11.93 11.26
C ARG A 22 10.15 -11.89 12.66
N PHE A 23 10.13 -13.03 13.35
CA PHE A 23 9.82 -13.10 14.78
C PHE A 23 11.13 -13.07 15.56
N ARG A 24 11.14 -12.30 16.65
CA ARG A 24 12.26 -12.18 17.60
C ARG A 24 11.83 -12.64 18.98
N ASP A 25 12.76 -13.24 19.72
CA ASP A 25 12.58 -13.55 21.14
C ASP A 25 12.83 -12.31 22.04
N PRO A 26 12.63 -12.38 23.37
CA PRO A 26 12.89 -11.26 24.28
C PRO A 26 14.32 -10.72 24.27
N SER A 27 15.32 -11.52 23.85
CA SER A 27 16.71 -11.08 23.70
C SER A 27 16.99 -10.35 22.39
N GLY A 28 15.96 -10.21 21.53
CA GLY A 28 16.06 -9.60 20.21
C GLY A 28 16.59 -10.53 19.12
N ARG A 29 16.98 -11.77 19.43
CA ARG A 29 17.46 -12.75 18.44
C ARG A 29 16.34 -13.15 17.50
N VAL A 30 16.64 -13.24 16.20
CA VAL A 30 15.68 -13.71 15.19
C VAL A 30 15.49 -15.22 15.33
N ILE A 31 14.26 -15.64 15.62
CA ILE A 31 13.91 -17.06 15.84
C ILE A 31 13.15 -17.67 14.66
N TYR A 32 12.51 -16.84 13.83
CA TYR A 32 11.87 -17.25 12.57
C TYR A 32 11.89 -16.11 11.55
N VAL A 33 12.01 -16.46 10.27
CA VAL A 33 11.84 -15.57 9.11
C VAL A 33 10.86 -16.21 8.13
N GLY A 34 9.95 -15.42 7.53
CA GLY A 34 9.04 -15.90 6.49
C GLY A 34 8.70 -14.84 5.44
N LYS A 35 8.38 -15.26 4.22
CA LYS A 35 7.85 -14.42 3.14
C LYS A 35 6.32 -14.40 3.08
N ALA A 36 5.77 -13.34 2.51
CA ALA A 36 4.34 -13.21 2.23
C ALA A 36 4.07 -12.55 0.87
N LYS A 37 3.01 -12.99 0.17
CA LYS A 37 2.38 -12.24 -0.94
C LYS A 37 1.56 -11.04 -0.43
N SER A 38 0.92 -11.23 0.72
CA SER A 38 0.22 -10.22 1.50
C SER A 38 0.65 -10.39 2.95
N LEU A 39 1.43 -9.43 3.47
CA LEU A 39 1.86 -9.42 4.87
C LEU A 39 0.65 -9.45 5.80
N ARG A 40 -0.41 -8.67 5.52
CA ARG A 40 -1.66 -8.65 6.29
C ARG A 40 -2.25 -10.04 6.48
N ASN A 41 -2.52 -10.75 5.38
CA ASN A 41 -3.13 -12.08 5.45
C ASN A 41 -2.20 -13.11 6.09
N ARG A 42 -0.89 -13.04 5.80
CA ARG A 42 0.07 -14.00 6.33
C ARG A 42 0.33 -13.82 7.82
N LEU A 43 0.57 -12.60 8.30
CA LEU A 43 0.82 -12.34 9.71
C LEU A 43 -0.42 -12.60 10.57
N ASN A 44 -1.62 -12.23 10.10
CA ASN A 44 -2.86 -12.56 10.81
C ASN A 44 -3.02 -14.08 11.04
N SER A 45 -2.55 -14.94 10.14
CA SER A 45 -2.64 -16.41 10.31
C SER A 45 -1.81 -16.98 11.48
N TYR A 46 -0.82 -16.23 12.00
CA TYR A 46 -0.05 -16.63 13.19
C TYR A 46 -0.73 -16.23 14.51
N PHE A 47 -1.68 -15.29 14.46
CA PHE A 47 -2.45 -14.81 15.61
C PHE A 47 -3.93 -15.24 15.53
N ALA A 48 -4.17 -16.38 14.86
CA ALA A 48 -5.43 -17.11 14.91
C ALA A 48 -5.57 -17.83 16.26
N ASP A 49 -6.71 -18.50 16.48
CA ASP A 49 -6.96 -19.31 17.68
C ASP A 49 -5.81 -20.30 17.94
N PRO A 50 -5.14 -20.25 19.12
CA PRO A 50 -4.12 -21.21 19.52
C PRO A 50 -4.48 -22.68 19.30
N ALA A 51 -5.75 -23.06 19.47
CA ALA A 51 -6.21 -24.44 19.26
C ALA A 51 -6.12 -24.90 17.79
N GLY A 52 -6.19 -23.96 16.83
CA GLY A 52 -6.05 -24.21 15.40
C GLY A 52 -4.62 -24.13 14.88
N LEU A 53 -3.64 -23.77 15.71
CA LEU A 53 -2.25 -23.64 15.29
C LEU A 53 -1.50 -24.98 15.36
N HIS A 54 -0.80 -25.33 14.29
CA HIS A 54 0.11 -26.48 14.28
C HIS A 54 1.15 -26.36 15.44
N PRO A 55 1.47 -27.43 16.20
CA PRO A 55 2.26 -27.33 17.44
C PRO A 55 3.59 -26.57 17.33
N ARG A 56 4.34 -26.77 16.23
CA ARG A 56 5.58 -26.02 15.94
C ARG A 56 5.35 -24.53 15.73
N THR A 57 4.22 -24.15 15.13
CA THR A 57 3.82 -22.75 14.93
C THR A 57 3.40 -22.14 16.26
N PHE A 58 2.57 -22.83 17.05
CA PHE A 58 2.20 -22.40 18.40
C PHE A 58 3.46 -22.14 19.25
N GLN A 59 4.41 -23.08 19.30
CA GLN A 59 5.67 -22.92 20.03
C GLN A 59 6.53 -21.76 19.51
N MET A 60 6.58 -21.53 18.20
CA MET A 60 7.31 -20.40 17.61
C MET A 60 6.70 -19.06 18.06
N VAL A 61 5.37 -18.94 18.00
CA VAL A 61 4.65 -17.74 18.40
C VAL A 61 4.81 -17.51 19.91
N THR A 62 4.59 -18.52 20.77
CA THR A 62 4.80 -18.41 22.24
C THR A 62 6.27 -18.34 22.71
N THR A 63 7.23 -18.39 21.78
CA THR A 63 8.65 -18.07 22.05
C THR A 63 9.00 -16.63 21.62
N ALA A 64 8.22 -16.03 20.73
CA ALA A 64 8.44 -14.67 20.25
C ALA A 64 7.96 -13.62 21.27
N ALA A 65 8.61 -12.46 21.26
CA ALA A 65 8.17 -11.26 21.96
C ALA A 65 7.92 -10.08 21.02
N ARG A 66 8.28 -10.21 19.74
CA ARG A 66 8.10 -9.17 18.72
C ARG A 66 8.06 -9.76 17.31
N VAL A 67 7.30 -9.12 16.43
CA VAL A 67 7.36 -9.33 14.98
C VAL A 67 7.70 -8.02 14.27
N ASP A 68 8.67 -8.07 13.35
CA ASP A 68 8.96 -6.99 12.40
C ASP A 68 8.64 -7.47 10.98
N TRP A 69 8.45 -6.53 10.04
CA TRP A 69 8.36 -6.84 8.62
C TRP A 69 8.97 -5.73 7.74
N THR A 70 9.17 -6.08 6.47
CA THR A 70 9.65 -5.19 5.40
C THR A 70 8.75 -5.38 4.20
N VAL A 71 8.29 -4.27 3.62
CA VAL A 71 7.58 -4.29 2.34
C VAL A 71 8.58 -4.23 1.19
N VAL A 72 8.35 -5.05 0.18
CA VAL A 72 9.17 -5.12 -1.03
C VAL A 72 8.33 -4.78 -2.26
N SER A 73 8.94 -4.72 -3.45
CA SER A 73 8.21 -4.52 -4.70
C SER A 73 7.49 -5.79 -5.18
N SER A 74 8.05 -6.98 -4.94
CA SER A 74 7.59 -8.24 -5.55
C SER A 74 7.73 -9.47 -4.64
N GLU A 75 7.00 -10.56 -4.94
CA GLU A 75 7.20 -11.84 -4.25
C GLU A 75 8.61 -12.42 -4.47
N VAL A 76 9.24 -12.13 -5.62
CA VAL A 76 10.60 -12.59 -5.93
C VAL A 76 11.61 -11.93 -4.99
N GLU A 77 11.49 -10.62 -4.78
CA GLU A 77 12.30 -9.85 -3.84
C GLU A 77 12.06 -10.36 -2.39
N ALA A 78 10.80 -10.66 -2.03
CA ALA A 78 10.47 -11.23 -0.72
C ALA A 78 11.15 -12.58 -0.47
N LEU A 79 11.13 -13.48 -1.46
CA LEU A 79 11.82 -14.79 -1.35
C LEU A 79 13.34 -14.65 -1.26
N GLN A 80 13.94 -13.70 -1.99
CA GLN A 80 15.39 -13.45 -1.92
C GLN A 80 15.81 -12.89 -0.55
N LEU A 81 15.07 -11.90 -0.03
CA LEU A 81 15.33 -11.30 1.28
C LEU A 81 15.09 -12.29 2.42
N GLU A 82 14.03 -13.09 2.36
CA GLU A 82 13.75 -14.20 3.30
C GLU A 82 14.96 -15.13 3.43
N TYR A 83 15.51 -15.59 2.30
CA TYR A 83 16.65 -16.51 2.33
C TYR A 83 17.94 -15.88 2.83
N ASN A 84 18.22 -14.62 2.44
CA ASN A 84 19.41 -13.92 2.94
C ASN A 84 19.38 -13.88 4.48
N TRP A 85 18.22 -13.56 5.05
CA TRP A 85 18.01 -13.54 6.50
C TRP A 85 17.99 -14.93 7.15
N ILE A 86 17.45 -15.96 6.50
CA ILE A 86 17.57 -17.35 7.00
C ILE A 86 19.03 -17.77 7.06
N LYS A 87 19.86 -17.39 6.07
CA LYS A 87 21.30 -17.68 6.09
C LYS A 87 22.09 -16.86 7.11
N GLU A 88 21.72 -15.60 7.30
CA GLU A 88 22.42 -14.68 8.19
C GLU A 88 22.12 -14.97 9.67
N PHE A 89 20.85 -15.22 10.01
CA PHE A 89 20.43 -15.39 11.40
C PHE A 89 20.32 -16.85 11.87
N ASP A 90 20.41 -17.82 10.95
CA ASP A 90 20.17 -19.27 11.20
C ASP A 90 18.99 -19.56 12.16
N PRO A 91 17.78 -19.02 11.87
CA PRO A 91 16.66 -18.98 12.81
C PRO A 91 16.15 -20.39 13.19
N ARG A 92 16.06 -20.65 14.50
CA ARG A 92 15.73 -21.96 15.09
C ARG A 92 14.45 -22.60 14.54
N PHE A 93 13.40 -21.82 14.31
CA PHE A 93 12.10 -22.36 13.89
C PHE A 93 11.95 -22.51 12.37
N ASN A 94 12.88 -21.99 11.56
CA ASN A 94 12.87 -22.26 10.12
C ASN A 94 13.19 -23.73 9.83
N VAL A 95 12.65 -24.25 8.73
CA VAL A 95 12.95 -25.62 8.29
C VAL A 95 14.35 -25.63 7.69
N LYS A 96 15.33 -26.13 8.47
CA LYS A 96 16.66 -26.46 7.96
C LYS A 96 16.56 -27.66 7.02
N TYR A 97 16.32 -27.40 5.74
CA TYR A 97 16.42 -28.43 4.71
C TYR A 97 17.88 -28.93 4.67
N ARG A 98 18.10 -30.22 4.95
CA ARG A 98 19.38 -30.92 4.74
C ARG A 98 19.78 -31.01 3.26
N ASP A 99 18.87 -30.65 2.35
CA ASP A 99 19.15 -30.49 0.93
C ASP A 99 19.92 -29.20 0.66
N ASP A 100 21.11 -29.33 0.08
CA ASP A 100 21.87 -28.24 -0.56
C ASP A 100 21.19 -27.78 -1.87
N LYS A 101 19.93 -27.35 -1.77
CA LYS A 101 19.16 -26.64 -2.80
C LYS A 101 19.67 -25.20 -3.01
N SER A 102 21.00 -25.09 -3.11
CA SER A 102 21.74 -23.99 -3.71
C SER A 102 20.98 -23.42 -4.91
N TYR A 103 20.89 -22.10 -4.94
CA TYR A 103 20.00 -21.43 -5.88
C TYR A 103 20.35 -21.71 -7.35
N PRO A 104 19.35 -21.70 -8.24
CA PRO A 104 19.60 -21.68 -9.66
C PRO A 104 20.25 -20.34 -10.02
N TYR A 105 21.44 -20.43 -10.60
CA TYR A 105 22.09 -19.34 -11.30
C TYR A 105 21.97 -19.57 -12.80
N LEU A 106 21.88 -18.48 -13.57
CA LEU A 106 22.21 -18.55 -14.98
C LEU A 106 23.73 -18.44 -15.11
N ALA A 107 24.35 -19.48 -15.64
CA ALA A 107 25.78 -19.57 -15.87
C ALA A 107 26.10 -19.43 -17.36
N VAL A 108 27.10 -18.62 -17.67
CA VAL A 108 27.59 -18.34 -19.03
C VAL A 108 29.05 -18.78 -19.11
N THR A 109 29.33 -19.82 -19.91
CA THR A 109 30.67 -20.43 -19.99
C THR A 109 31.59 -19.66 -20.94
N LEU A 110 31.99 -18.44 -20.57
CA LEU A 110 32.89 -17.60 -21.37
C LEU A 110 34.25 -18.26 -21.64
N ASN A 111 34.63 -19.25 -20.80
CA ASN A 111 35.78 -20.13 -20.96
C ASN A 111 35.66 -21.21 -22.05
N GLU A 112 34.51 -21.35 -22.73
CA GLU A 112 34.35 -22.25 -23.88
C GLU A 112 34.49 -21.46 -25.19
N GLU A 113 35.02 -22.10 -26.24
CA GLU A 113 35.18 -21.52 -27.58
C GLU A 113 33.85 -20.90 -28.08
N TYR A 114 32.76 -21.67 -27.91
CA TYR A 114 31.36 -21.27 -28.13
C TYR A 114 30.60 -21.22 -26.79
N PRO A 115 30.55 -20.06 -26.12
CA PRO A 115 29.99 -19.92 -24.78
C PRO A 115 28.53 -20.37 -24.70
N ARG A 116 28.15 -21.13 -23.65
CA ARG A 116 26.77 -21.60 -23.46
C ARG A 116 26.09 -20.95 -22.25
N LEU A 117 24.80 -20.69 -22.40
CA LEU A 117 23.90 -20.28 -21.33
C LEU A 117 23.27 -21.53 -20.71
N GLN A 118 23.40 -21.73 -19.40
CA GLN A 118 22.84 -22.88 -18.69
C GLN A 118 22.34 -22.50 -17.30
N VAL A 119 21.20 -23.05 -16.87
CA VAL A 119 20.72 -22.90 -15.48
C VAL A 119 21.36 -23.98 -14.63
N MET A 120 22.21 -23.61 -13.67
CA MET A 120 22.92 -24.53 -12.78
C MET A 120 22.72 -24.23 -11.30
N ARG A 121 22.97 -25.23 -10.46
CA ARG A 121 23.04 -25.14 -9.01
C ARG A 121 24.44 -25.57 -8.54
N GLY A 122 24.79 -25.29 -7.29
CA GLY A 122 26.08 -25.65 -6.69
C GLY A 122 27.18 -24.58 -6.84
N ALA A 123 28.43 -25.00 -6.65
CA ALA A 123 29.60 -24.12 -6.59
C ALA A 123 29.88 -23.38 -7.91
N LYS A 124 30.28 -22.10 -7.81
CA LYS A 124 30.74 -21.29 -8.95
C LYS A 124 32.08 -21.83 -9.48
N ARG A 125 32.27 -21.82 -10.79
CA ARG A 125 33.47 -22.30 -11.50
C ARG A 125 34.27 -21.14 -12.09
N LYS A 126 35.60 -21.23 -12.09
CA LYS A 126 36.48 -20.21 -12.70
C LYS A 126 36.23 -20.13 -14.21
N GLY A 127 36.20 -18.91 -14.76
CA GLY A 127 35.94 -18.66 -16.19
C GLY A 127 34.46 -18.72 -16.62
N VAL A 128 33.54 -18.92 -15.67
CA VAL A 128 32.09 -18.90 -15.92
C VAL A 128 31.51 -17.64 -15.29
N ARG A 129 30.74 -16.84 -16.05
CA ARG A 129 30.00 -15.67 -15.54
C ARG A 129 28.66 -16.13 -14.98
N TYR A 130 28.20 -15.52 -13.89
CA TYR A 130 27.03 -15.95 -13.14
C TYR A 130 26.04 -14.79 -12.96
N PHE A 131 24.77 -15.04 -13.24
CA PHE A 131 23.65 -14.13 -12.95
C PHE A 131 22.65 -14.83 -12.03
N GLY A 132 21.96 -14.08 -11.16
CA GLY A 132 21.11 -14.61 -10.08
C GLY A 132 21.69 -14.32 -8.68
N PRO A 133 21.22 -14.98 -7.60
CA PRO A 133 20.37 -16.16 -7.58
C PRO A 133 18.91 -15.89 -7.95
N TYR A 134 18.27 -16.84 -8.63
CA TYR A 134 16.85 -16.77 -8.99
C TYR A 134 15.97 -17.55 -8.00
N SER A 135 14.75 -17.06 -7.80
CA SER A 135 13.71 -17.65 -6.95
C SER A 135 13.52 -19.15 -7.19
N HIS A 136 13.28 -19.51 -8.45
CA HIS A 136 13.06 -20.87 -8.89
C HIS A 136 13.70 -21.12 -10.26
N ALA A 137 14.06 -22.37 -10.53
CA ALA A 137 14.69 -22.75 -11.79
C ALA A 137 13.74 -22.60 -12.99
N TRP A 138 12.41 -22.59 -12.78
CA TRP A 138 11.43 -22.36 -13.83
C TRP A 138 11.40 -20.89 -14.27
N ALA A 139 11.49 -19.94 -13.33
CA ALA A 139 11.39 -18.50 -13.64
C ALA A 139 12.55 -18.05 -14.55
N ILE A 140 13.78 -18.45 -14.21
CA ILE A 140 14.95 -18.18 -15.06
C ILE A 140 14.94 -18.97 -16.38
N ARG A 141 14.31 -20.15 -16.45
CA ARG A 141 14.14 -20.86 -17.74
C ARG A 141 13.16 -20.13 -18.65
N GLU A 142 12.07 -19.58 -18.11
CA GLU A 142 11.11 -18.75 -18.85
C GLU A 142 11.79 -17.48 -19.37
N THR A 143 12.51 -16.74 -18.49
CA THR A 143 13.28 -15.55 -18.89
C THR A 143 14.33 -15.89 -19.95
N LEU A 144 15.09 -16.98 -19.77
CA LEU A 144 16.08 -17.42 -20.75
C LEU A 144 15.42 -17.76 -22.10
N ASP A 145 14.30 -18.47 -22.11
CA ASP A 145 13.61 -18.87 -23.33
C ASP A 145 13.06 -17.69 -24.14
N LEU A 146 12.58 -16.63 -23.45
CA LEU A 146 12.22 -15.36 -24.05
C LEU A 146 13.44 -14.64 -24.66
N LEU A 147 14.54 -14.56 -23.90
CA LEU A 147 15.76 -13.88 -24.34
C LEU A 147 16.46 -14.61 -25.49
N LEU A 148 16.36 -15.93 -25.59
CA LEU A 148 16.99 -16.70 -26.67
C LEU A 148 16.49 -16.36 -28.09
N ARG A 149 15.33 -15.70 -28.24
CA ARG A 149 14.87 -15.22 -29.54
C ARG A 149 15.63 -13.95 -29.98
N VAL A 150 15.99 -13.10 -29.02
CA VAL A 150 16.72 -11.84 -29.22
C VAL A 150 18.24 -12.08 -29.26
N PHE A 151 18.72 -12.96 -28.38
CA PHE A 151 20.11 -13.39 -28.27
C PHE A 151 20.18 -14.87 -28.62
N PRO A 152 20.34 -15.25 -29.90
CA PRO A 152 20.31 -16.65 -30.36
C PRO A 152 21.59 -17.40 -29.97
N ALA A 153 21.77 -17.56 -28.66
CA ALA A 153 22.91 -18.16 -27.99
C ALA A 153 22.75 -19.68 -27.82
N ARG A 154 23.84 -20.34 -27.48
CA ARG A 154 23.87 -21.80 -27.31
C ARG A 154 23.39 -22.17 -25.90
N THR A 155 22.42 -23.07 -25.79
CA THR A 155 22.07 -23.74 -24.51
C THR A 155 22.33 -25.25 -24.50
N CYS A 156 22.67 -25.84 -25.66
CA CYS A 156 22.81 -27.28 -25.79
C CYS A 156 24.08 -27.82 -25.10
N SER A 157 23.97 -29.03 -24.54
CA SER A 157 25.10 -29.72 -23.92
C SER A 157 26.22 -30.01 -24.93
N ALA A 158 27.44 -30.26 -24.44
CA ALA A 158 28.57 -30.57 -25.31
C ALA A 158 28.33 -31.80 -26.20
N GLY A 159 27.60 -32.82 -25.72
CA GLY A 159 27.23 -34.00 -26.51
C GLY A 159 26.29 -33.68 -27.67
N VAL A 160 25.28 -32.82 -27.45
CA VAL A 160 24.36 -32.38 -28.50
C VAL A 160 25.07 -31.50 -29.52
N PHE A 161 25.94 -30.59 -29.06
CA PHE A 161 26.76 -29.74 -29.94
C PHE A 161 27.61 -30.57 -30.90
N LYS A 162 28.40 -31.51 -30.37
CA LYS A 162 29.27 -32.40 -31.19
C LYS A 162 28.45 -33.26 -32.16
N ARG A 163 27.33 -33.84 -31.70
CA ARG A 163 26.46 -34.68 -32.54
C ARG A 163 25.85 -33.91 -33.71
N SER A 164 25.35 -32.68 -33.49
CA SER A 164 24.81 -31.85 -34.57
C SER A 164 25.87 -31.49 -35.62
N GLY A 165 27.10 -31.20 -35.20
CA GLY A 165 28.21 -30.94 -36.12
C GLY A 165 28.59 -32.16 -36.95
N GLN A 166 28.69 -33.34 -36.32
CA GLN A 166 28.96 -34.60 -37.02
C GLN A 166 27.88 -34.97 -38.05
N ILE A 167 26.61 -34.69 -37.76
CA ILE A 167 25.48 -34.94 -38.67
C ILE A 167 25.37 -33.83 -39.75
N GLY A 168 26.05 -32.70 -39.58
CA GLY A 168 25.89 -31.52 -40.44
C GLY A 168 24.49 -30.89 -40.36
N ARG A 169 23.72 -31.17 -39.29
CA ARG A 169 22.35 -30.67 -39.10
C ARG A 169 22.15 -29.97 -37.74
N PRO A 170 21.61 -28.75 -37.72
CA PRO A 170 21.40 -28.02 -36.47
C PRO A 170 20.34 -28.71 -35.61
N CYS A 171 20.38 -28.46 -34.30
CA CYS A 171 19.34 -28.93 -33.39
C CYS A 171 18.05 -28.11 -33.54
N LEU A 172 16.94 -28.54 -32.91
CA LEU A 172 15.65 -27.85 -32.96
C LEU A 172 15.74 -26.34 -32.67
N LEU A 173 16.50 -25.94 -31.64
CA LEU A 173 16.70 -24.52 -31.32
C LEU A 173 17.37 -23.73 -32.44
N GLY A 174 18.23 -24.38 -33.24
CA GLY A 174 18.86 -23.80 -34.43
C GLY A 174 17.97 -23.77 -35.68
N TYR A 175 16.92 -24.60 -35.74
CA TYR A 175 15.90 -24.50 -36.77
C TYR A 175 14.89 -23.39 -36.48
N ILE A 176 14.49 -23.22 -35.21
CA ILE A 176 13.50 -22.20 -34.79
C ILE A 176 14.11 -20.82 -34.46
N GLY A 177 15.37 -20.58 -34.82
CA GLY A 177 16.05 -19.29 -34.64
C GLY A 177 16.47 -18.94 -33.20
N LYS A 178 16.18 -19.77 -32.19
CA LYS A 178 16.62 -19.58 -30.79
C LYS A 178 18.10 -19.86 -30.52
N CYS A 179 18.85 -20.24 -31.56
CA CYS A 179 20.27 -20.48 -31.55
C CYS A 179 20.81 -20.22 -32.95
N SER A 180 21.91 -19.48 -33.06
CA SER A 180 22.62 -19.20 -34.33
C SER A 180 23.25 -20.44 -34.97
N ALA A 181 23.20 -21.58 -34.27
CA ALA A 181 23.71 -22.89 -34.67
C ALA A 181 25.21 -22.92 -35.09
N PRO A 182 26.12 -22.41 -34.25
CA PRO A 182 27.57 -22.55 -34.47
C PRO A 182 28.04 -24.01 -34.63
N CYS A 183 27.30 -24.99 -34.09
CA CYS A 183 27.63 -26.41 -34.23
C CYS A 183 27.73 -26.92 -35.67
N VAL A 184 27.13 -26.22 -36.64
CA VAL A 184 27.18 -26.55 -38.08
C VAL A 184 27.83 -25.42 -38.90
N GLY A 185 28.60 -24.54 -38.26
CA GLY A 185 29.34 -23.47 -38.94
C GLY A 185 28.49 -22.35 -39.55
N ARG A 186 27.24 -22.16 -39.11
CA ARG A 186 26.39 -21.03 -39.57
C ARG A 186 26.89 -19.66 -39.10
N VAL A 187 27.63 -19.62 -38.00
CA VAL A 187 28.31 -18.44 -37.44
C VAL A 187 29.67 -18.89 -36.89
N SER A 188 30.63 -17.98 -36.88
CA SER A 188 31.96 -18.18 -36.30
C SER A 188 31.92 -18.16 -34.75
N ALA A 189 33.03 -18.54 -34.13
CA ALA A 189 33.21 -18.43 -32.68
C ALA A 189 33.21 -16.97 -32.19
N GLU A 190 33.62 -16.02 -33.03
CA GLU A 190 33.67 -14.59 -32.73
C GLU A 190 32.27 -13.96 -32.78
N GLU A 191 31.51 -14.23 -33.84
CA GLU A 191 30.11 -13.82 -33.98
C GLU A 191 29.24 -14.41 -32.86
N HIS A 192 29.46 -15.69 -32.53
CA HIS A 192 28.74 -16.34 -31.44
C HIS A 192 29.09 -15.76 -30.07
N ARG A 193 30.36 -15.42 -29.83
CA ARG A 193 30.81 -14.75 -28.61
C ARG A 193 30.19 -13.36 -28.50
N ALA A 194 30.16 -12.57 -29.57
CA ALA A 194 29.52 -11.26 -29.60
C ALA A 194 28.03 -11.31 -29.20
N ILE A 195 27.27 -12.30 -29.67
CA ILE A 195 25.86 -12.52 -29.25
C ILE A 195 25.75 -12.81 -27.74
N VAL A 196 26.72 -13.55 -27.18
CA VAL A 196 26.75 -13.89 -25.75
C VAL A 196 27.24 -12.73 -24.88
N ASP A 197 28.12 -11.87 -25.39
CA ASP A 197 28.55 -10.66 -24.71
C ASP A 197 27.44 -9.60 -24.69
N ASP A 198 26.74 -9.38 -25.81
CA ASP A 198 25.50 -8.57 -25.87
C ASP A 198 24.46 -9.09 -24.84
N PHE A 199 24.29 -10.41 -24.72
CA PHE A 199 23.44 -11.03 -23.69
C PHE A 199 23.95 -10.74 -22.26
N CYS A 200 25.26 -10.83 -22.03
CA CYS A 200 25.85 -10.57 -20.73
C CYS A 200 25.77 -9.10 -20.30
N ASP A 201 25.82 -8.17 -21.25
CA ASP A 201 25.69 -6.74 -21.02
C ASP A 201 24.24 -6.35 -20.71
N PHE A 202 23.27 -6.92 -21.44
CA PHE A 202 21.84 -6.85 -21.10
C PHE A 202 21.59 -7.34 -19.66
N MET A 203 22.06 -8.55 -19.33
CA MET A 203 21.91 -9.15 -18.00
C MET A 203 22.72 -8.43 -16.90
N ALA A 204 23.59 -7.49 -17.26
CA ALA A 204 24.32 -6.62 -16.34
C ALA A 204 23.70 -5.21 -16.21
N GLY A 205 22.53 -4.97 -16.82
CA GLY A 205 21.78 -3.72 -16.71
C GLY A 205 22.04 -2.69 -17.82
N HIS A 206 22.83 -3.00 -18.86
CA HIS A 206 23.15 -2.06 -19.95
C HIS A 206 22.05 -2.04 -21.04
N THR A 207 20.80 -2.01 -20.63
CA THR A 207 19.61 -2.21 -21.50
C THR A 207 19.36 -1.04 -22.45
N ASP A 208 19.62 0.20 -22.03
CA ASP A 208 19.36 1.44 -22.77
C ASP A 208 19.95 1.46 -24.20
N LYS A 209 21.18 0.96 -24.37
CA LYS A 209 21.88 0.94 -25.67
C LYS A 209 21.20 -0.03 -26.64
N MET A 210 20.67 -1.13 -26.12
CA MET A 210 20.03 -2.19 -26.90
C MET A 210 18.59 -1.81 -27.30
N ASP A 211 17.79 -1.28 -26.38
CA ASP A 211 16.42 -0.83 -26.67
C ASP A 211 16.45 0.27 -27.75
N ARG A 212 17.40 1.23 -27.68
CA ARG A 212 17.62 2.24 -28.74
C ARG A 212 18.08 1.64 -30.07
N ARG A 213 18.98 0.65 -30.05
CA ARG A 213 19.45 -0.02 -31.28
C ARG A 213 18.28 -0.68 -32.01
N LEU A 214 17.48 -1.48 -31.29
CA LEU A 214 16.34 -2.21 -31.86
C LEU A 214 15.19 -1.26 -32.26
N GLN A 215 14.92 -0.18 -31.53
CA GLN A 215 13.97 0.84 -31.97
C GLN A 215 14.37 1.46 -33.31
N ARG A 216 15.66 1.77 -33.49
CA ARG A 216 16.17 2.33 -34.75
C ARG A 216 16.09 1.31 -35.88
N GLU A 217 16.55 0.08 -35.66
CA GLU A 217 16.45 -1.01 -36.66
C GLU A 217 14.99 -1.33 -37.05
N MET A 218 14.04 -1.21 -36.11
CA MET A 218 12.61 -1.33 -36.38
C MET A 218 12.07 -0.18 -37.24
N ALA A 219 12.52 1.05 -36.97
CA ALA A 219 12.15 2.22 -37.76
C ALA A 219 12.75 2.15 -39.18
N GLU A 220 14.04 1.87 -39.30
CA GLU A 220 14.75 1.65 -40.58
C GLU A 220 14.06 0.55 -41.42
N ALA A 221 13.70 -0.59 -40.81
CA ALA A 221 12.96 -1.66 -41.48
C ALA A 221 11.55 -1.21 -41.91
N SER A 222 10.86 -0.38 -41.13
CA SER A 222 9.55 0.17 -41.49
C SER A 222 9.63 1.20 -42.62
N GLU A 223 10.69 2.02 -42.65
CA GLU A 223 10.97 2.97 -43.73
C GLU A 223 11.32 2.25 -45.04
N GLN A 224 12.02 1.11 -44.95
CA GLN A 224 12.33 0.23 -46.09
C GLN A 224 11.15 -0.67 -46.52
N LEU A 225 9.96 -0.50 -45.91
CA LEU A 225 8.75 -1.31 -46.14
C LEU A 225 8.92 -2.82 -45.80
N GLU A 226 9.95 -3.19 -45.03
CA GLU A 226 10.21 -4.55 -44.55
C GLU A 226 9.34 -4.90 -43.33
N PHE A 227 8.02 -4.82 -43.48
CA PHE A 227 7.06 -4.93 -42.36
C PHE A 227 7.18 -6.22 -41.54
N GLU A 228 7.54 -7.35 -42.14
CA GLU A 228 7.79 -8.61 -41.41
C GLU A 228 8.99 -8.52 -40.47
N ARG A 229 10.05 -7.84 -40.90
CA ARG A 229 11.26 -7.60 -40.10
C ARG A 229 10.96 -6.60 -38.98
N ALA A 230 10.28 -5.50 -39.30
CA ALA A 230 9.84 -4.52 -38.31
C ALA A 230 8.94 -5.16 -37.23
N ALA A 231 7.99 -6.03 -37.62
CA ALA A 231 7.15 -6.78 -36.69
C ALA A 231 7.94 -7.73 -35.78
N ARG A 232 8.96 -8.42 -36.33
CA ARG A 232 9.86 -9.28 -35.55
C ARG A 232 10.65 -8.48 -34.50
N ILE A 233 11.27 -7.37 -34.91
CA ILE A 233 12.04 -6.49 -34.02
C ILE A 233 11.15 -5.86 -32.94
N ARG A 234 9.93 -5.43 -33.29
CA ARG A 234 8.91 -4.96 -32.33
C ARG A 234 8.61 -6.01 -31.27
N ASP A 235 8.41 -7.25 -31.68
CA ASP A 235 8.10 -8.34 -30.76
C ASP A 235 9.31 -8.68 -29.87
N ASP A 236 10.54 -8.54 -30.38
CA ASP A 236 11.79 -8.70 -29.63
C ASP A 236 11.99 -7.59 -28.59
N LEU A 237 11.67 -6.35 -28.94
CA LEU A 237 11.60 -5.21 -28.02
C LEU A 237 10.60 -5.50 -26.88
N ALA A 238 9.43 -6.06 -27.20
CA ALA A 238 8.43 -6.44 -26.20
C ALA A 238 8.87 -7.61 -25.31
N ALA A 239 9.65 -8.56 -25.84
CA ALA A 239 10.23 -9.67 -25.07
C ALA A 239 11.32 -9.18 -24.10
N LEU A 240 12.20 -8.28 -24.55
CA LEU A 240 13.22 -7.62 -23.72
C LEU A 240 12.57 -6.86 -22.54
N ARG A 241 11.58 -6.01 -22.82
CA ARG A 241 10.92 -5.19 -21.79
C ARG A 241 10.27 -6.05 -20.70
N ARG A 242 9.53 -7.10 -21.08
CA ARG A 242 8.98 -8.09 -20.13
C ARG A 242 10.04 -8.83 -19.31
N ALA A 243 11.24 -9.05 -19.87
CA ALA A 243 12.34 -9.68 -19.13
C ALA A 243 12.91 -8.74 -18.06
N VAL A 244 13.03 -7.44 -18.35
CA VAL A 244 13.48 -6.40 -17.40
C VAL A 244 12.46 -6.22 -16.27
N GLU A 245 11.16 -6.10 -16.60
CA GLU A 245 10.07 -5.96 -15.60
C GLU A 245 10.06 -7.11 -14.58
N LYS A 246 10.32 -8.35 -15.03
CA LYS A 246 10.42 -9.53 -14.15
C LYS A 246 11.72 -9.60 -13.33
N GLN A 247 12.71 -8.75 -13.61
CA GLN A 247 14.03 -8.75 -12.95
C GLN A 247 14.20 -7.64 -11.90
N ALA A 248 13.17 -6.86 -11.59
CA ALA A 248 13.20 -5.76 -10.62
C ALA A 248 13.57 -6.20 -9.18
N VAL A 249 14.88 -6.30 -8.95
CA VAL A 249 15.74 -5.61 -7.96
C VAL A 249 16.97 -6.52 -7.74
N VAL A 250 17.86 -6.57 -8.72
CA VAL A 250 19.21 -7.17 -8.57
C VAL A 250 20.23 -6.15 -9.08
N LEU A 251 20.81 -5.38 -8.16
CA LEU A 251 21.92 -4.49 -8.50
C LEU A 251 23.12 -5.33 -8.99
N PRO A 252 23.95 -4.82 -9.92
CA PRO A 252 25.07 -5.57 -10.47
C PRO A 252 25.97 -6.19 -9.38
N ASP A 253 26.38 -7.46 -9.59
CA ASP A 253 27.30 -8.22 -8.73
C ASP A 253 28.61 -7.40 -8.54
N GLY A 254 28.73 -6.73 -7.39
CA GLY A 254 29.82 -5.77 -7.11
C GLY A 254 29.35 -4.39 -6.59
N THR A 255 28.04 -4.14 -6.55
CA THR A 255 27.50 -2.88 -5.98
C THR A 255 27.51 -2.93 -4.45
N ASP A 256 28.37 -2.13 -3.82
CA ASP A 256 28.39 -1.89 -2.38
C ASP A 256 27.90 -0.47 -2.10
N ALA A 257 26.66 -0.35 -1.61
CA ALA A 257 26.00 0.93 -1.34
C ALA A 257 25.13 0.86 -0.10
N ASP A 258 24.97 1.96 0.63
CA ASP A 258 23.85 2.13 1.56
C ASP A 258 22.80 3.01 0.89
N VAL A 259 21.52 2.66 1.02
CA VAL A 259 20.40 3.41 0.43
C VAL A 259 19.53 3.92 1.55
N VAL A 260 19.43 5.24 1.67
CA VAL A 260 18.81 5.96 2.77
C VAL A 260 17.62 6.73 2.22
N ALA A 261 16.47 6.61 2.86
CA ALA A 261 15.30 7.43 2.56
C ALA A 261 14.63 7.89 3.86
N PHE A 262 13.93 9.02 3.75
CA PHE A 262 13.27 9.69 4.87
C PHE A 262 11.79 9.85 4.53
N ALA A 263 10.94 9.76 5.54
CA ALA A 263 9.57 10.23 5.48
C ALA A 263 9.35 11.14 6.69
N GLN A 264 8.82 12.34 6.49
CA GLN A 264 8.73 13.36 7.52
C GLN A 264 7.40 14.09 7.52
N ASP A 265 7.14 14.74 8.63
CA ASP A 265 6.11 15.74 8.85
C ASP A 265 6.74 16.91 9.65
N PRO A 266 5.97 17.89 10.17
CA PRO A 266 6.55 19.01 10.92
C PRO A 266 7.27 18.63 12.22
N LEU A 267 6.94 17.48 12.83
CA LEU A 267 7.34 17.12 14.20
C LEU A 267 8.12 15.80 14.30
N GLU A 268 7.94 14.87 13.36
CA GLU A 268 8.66 13.59 13.31
C GLU A 268 9.28 13.32 11.93
N ALA A 269 10.43 12.63 11.92
CA ALA A 269 11.02 12.07 10.72
C ALA A 269 11.40 10.59 10.94
N ALA A 270 10.88 9.71 10.08
CA ALA A 270 11.30 8.31 9.99
C ALA A 270 12.45 8.16 9.00
N VAL A 271 13.57 7.62 9.47
CA VAL A 271 14.71 7.23 8.65
C VAL A 271 14.63 5.74 8.34
N GLN A 272 14.91 5.36 7.09
CA GLN A 272 15.11 3.96 6.70
C GLN A 272 16.38 3.83 5.88
N VAL A 273 17.21 2.83 6.22
CA VAL A 273 18.46 2.47 5.55
C VAL A 273 18.41 1.02 5.11
N PHE A 274 18.78 0.75 3.85
CA PHE A 274 19.03 -0.59 3.32
C PHE A 274 20.53 -0.71 2.98
N HIS A 275 21.22 -1.65 3.61
CA HIS A 275 22.65 -1.89 3.37
C HIS A 275 22.82 -2.92 2.24
N VAL A 276 23.32 -2.48 1.09
CA VAL A 276 23.61 -3.32 -0.08
C VAL A 276 25.09 -3.69 -0.10
N ARG A 277 25.41 -4.98 -0.15
CA ARG A 277 26.79 -5.46 -0.36
C ARG A 277 26.82 -6.55 -1.42
N GLY A 278 27.67 -6.39 -2.43
CA GLY A 278 27.76 -7.28 -3.59
C GLY A 278 26.44 -7.38 -4.37
N GLY A 279 25.78 -6.24 -4.61
CA GLY A 279 24.53 -6.16 -5.39
C GLY A 279 23.26 -6.62 -4.65
N ARG A 280 23.35 -6.98 -3.36
CA ARG A 280 22.23 -7.56 -2.58
C ARG A 280 22.04 -6.83 -1.26
N VAL A 281 20.77 -6.60 -0.90
CA VAL A 281 20.40 -6.12 0.44
C VAL A 281 20.83 -7.19 1.47
N ARG A 282 21.70 -6.79 2.39
CA ARG A 282 22.15 -7.58 3.54
C ARG A 282 21.34 -7.21 4.78
N GLY A 283 21.45 -5.96 5.20
CA GLY A 283 20.76 -5.44 6.36
C GLY A 283 19.74 -4.36 6.00
N GLN A 284 18.87 -4.06 6.94
CA GLN A 284 18.15 -2.80 6.97
C GLN A 284 18.02 -2.32 8.42
N ARG A 285 17.95 -1.01 8.59
CA ARG A 285 17.70 -0.36 9.87
C ARG A 285 16.76 0.82 9.64
N GLY A 286 15.93 1.12 10.63
CA GLY A 286 15.06 2.28 10.59
C GLY A 286 14.61 2.66 11.99
N TRP A 287 14.41 3.94 12.20
CA TRP A 287 14.00 4.55 13.46
C TRP A 287 13.26 5.86 13.16
N VAL A 288 12.54 6.37 14.16
CA VAL A 288 11.90 7.69 14.10
C VAL A 288 12.68 8.62 15.02
N VAL A 289 12.89 9.85 14.57
CA VAL A 289 13.43 10.96 15.35
C VAL A 289 12.38 12.06 15.45
N GLU A 290 12.33 12.76 16.58
CA GLU A 290 11.54 13.97 16.74
C GLU A 290 12.34 15.16 16.17
N LYS A 291 11.65 16.09 15.51
CA LYS A 291 12.21 17.31 14.93
C LYS A 291 12.09 18.44 15.95
N VAL A 292 13.23 18.92 16.47
CA VAL A 292 13.27 20.08 17.37
C VAL A 292 13.08 21.39 16.59
N GLU A 293 13.51 21.40 15.32
CA GLU A 293 13.46 22.54 14.39
C GLU A 293 12.91 22.11 13.02
N ASP A 294 12.52 23.07 12.19
CA ASP A 294 12.03 22.85 10.82
C ASP A 294 13.15 22.49 9.84
N LEU A 295 13.81 21.36 10.10
CA LEU A 295 14.89 20.78 9.30
C LEU A 295 14.38 20.38 7.91
N THR A 296 15.16 20.68 6.87
CA THR A 296 14.93 20.23 5.50
C THR A 296 15.40 18.78 5.30
N THR A 297 15.06 18.18 4.16
CA THR A 297 15.54 16.83 3.81
C THR A 297 17.07 16.79 3.70
N ALA A 298 17.69 17.89 3.24
CA ALA A 298 19.14 18.04 3.13
C ALA A 298 19.80 18.00 4.52
N ASP A 299 19.28 18.74 5.50
CA ASP A 299 19.80 18.80 6.87
C ASP A 299 19.66 17.44 7.57
N LEU A 300 18.53 16.75 7.35
CA LEU A 300 18.30 15.39 7.87
C LEU A 300 19.30 14.37 7.29
N VAL A 301 19.76 14.53 6.04
CA VAL A 301 20.81 13.69 5.45
C VAL A 301 22.17 13.94 6.11
N GLU A 302 22.50 15.19 6.40
CA GLU A 302 23.75 15.56 7.08
C GLU A 302 23.81 15.01 8.51
N GLN A 303 22.75 15.24 9.30
CA GLN A 303 22.61 14.72 10.65
C GLN A 303 22.67 13.19 10.66
N PHE A 304 21.96 12.53 9.74
CA PHE A 304 22.01 11.07 9.58
C PHE A 304 23.43 10.56 9.35
N CYS A 305 24.16 11.13 8.38
CA CYS A 305 25.51 10.68 8.05
C CYS A 305 26.47 10.89 9.22
N THR A 306 26.36 12.03 9.91
CA THR A 306 27.18 12.35 11.08
C THR A 306 26.89 11.40 12.24
N GLN A 307 25.62 11.14 12.56
CA GLN A 307 25.22 10.29 13.68
C GLN A 307 25.56 8.80 13.45
N VAL A 308 25.26 8.28 12.26
CA VAL A 308 25.38 6.84 11.95
C VAL A 308 26.84 6.42 11.71
N TYR A 309 27.57 7.21 10.90
CA TYR A 309 28.94 6.86 10.54
C TYR A 309 29.99 7.49 11.48
N GLY A 310 29.61 8.50 12.27
CA GLY A 310 30.52 9.22 13.16
C GLY A 310 30.71 8.59 14.54
N ALA A 311 29.70 7.90 15.08
CA ALA A 311 29.80 7.21 16.36
C ALA A 311 30.89 6.11 16.33
N THR A 312 31.97 6.31 17.10
CA THR A 312 33.20 5.49 17.05
C THR A 312 32.98 4.02 17.45
N ASP A 313 31.94 3.75 18.25
CA ASP A 313 31.60 2.39 18.74
C ASP A 313 30.41 1.75 18.01
N SER A 314 29.90 2.36 16.91
CA SER A 314 28.83 1.74 16.13
C SER A 314 29.39 0.65 15.19
N PRO A 315 28.72 -0.52 15.04
CA PRO A 315 29.10 -1.53 14.05
C PRO A 315 29.08 -1.02 12.59
N GLU A 316 28.41 0.11 12.37
CA GLU A 316 28.22 0.77 11.07
C GLU A 316 29.42 1.65 10.70
N SER A 317 30.06 2.28 11.68
CA SER A 317 31.30 3.06 11.48
C SER A 317 32.46 2.21 10.93
N ALA A 318 32.47 0.91 11.24
CA ALA A 318 33.45 -0.06 10.74
C ALA A 318 33.18 -0.56 9.30
N ASN A 319 32.05 -0.22 8.67
CA ASN A 319 31.63 -0.85 7.39
C ASN A 319 30.97 0.13 6.39
N ILE A 320 31.56 1.32 6.26
CA ILE A 320 31.13 2.37 5.33
C ILE A 320 31.21 1.87 3.86
N PRO A 321 30.14 1.99 3.05
CA PRO A 321 30.11 1.53 1.65
C PRO A 321 30.92 2.44 0.70
N ARG A 322 31.09 2.00 -0.55
CA ARG A 322 31.70 2.83 -1.62
C ARG A 322 30.79 3.99 -2.06
N GLU A 323 29.49 3.88 -1.81
CA GLU A 323 28.46 4.79 -2.29
C GLU A 323 27.34 4.90 -1.25
N VAL A 324 26.87 6.10 -0.96
CA VAL A 324 25.71 6.34 -0.10
C VAL A 324 24.67 7.06 -0.95
N LEU A 325 23.49 6.45 -1.08
CA LEU A 325 22.38 6.95 -1.88
C LEU A 325 21.35 7.63 -0.98
N VAL A 326 21.06 8.89 -1.25
CA VAL A 326 20.24 9.79 -0.41
C VAL A 326 19.15 10.48 -1.24
N PRO A 327 18.06 10.98 -0.64
CA PRO A 327 17.01 11.74 -1.36
C PRO A 327 17.55 13.01 -2.01
N GLU A 328 18.41 13.72 -1.29
CA GLU A 328 18.90 15.06 -1.59
C GLU A 328 20.34 15.18 -1.06
N LEU A 329 21.14 16.08 -1.63
CA LEU A 329 22.50 16.35 -1.14
C LEU A 329 22.46 17.51 -0.13
N PRO A 330 23.14 17.40 1.02
CA PRO A 330 23.36 18.55 1.91
C PRO A 330 24.26 19.59 1.23
N ALA A 331 24.26 20.83 1.75
CA ALA A 331 25.11 21.89 1.25
C ALA A 331 26.60 21.48 1.28
N ASP A 332 27.04 20.86 2.38
CA ASP A 332 28.42 20.40 2.61
C ASP A 332 28.67 18.95 2.13
N ALA A 333 27.97 18.50 1.07
CA ALA A 333 28.08 17.15 0.55
C ALA A 333 29.50 16.72 0.14
N GLU A 334 30.36 17.66 -0.30
CA GLU A 334 31.75 17.39 -0.62
C GLU A 334 32.56 17.08 0.65
N THR A 335 32.50 17.97 1.65
CA THR A 335 33.10 17.80 2.99
C THR A 335 32.66 16.49 3.65
N LEU A 336 31.37 16.18 3.60
CA LEU A 336 30.80 14.94 4.14
C LEU A 336 31.35 13.69 3.42
N ALA A 337 31.48 13.75 2.08
CA ALA A 337 32.04 12.65 1.30
C ALA A 337 33.54 12.47 1.54
N GLU A 338 34.31 13.53 1.79
CA GLU A 338 35.72 13.47 2.19
C GLU A 338 35.87 12.86 3.59
N TRP A 339 35.08 13.31 4.57
CA TRP A 339 35.07 12.76 5.92
C TRP A 339 34.74 11.25 5.94
N LEU A 340 33.69 10.83 5.21
CA LEU A 340 33.36 9.42 5.02
C LEU A 340 34.49 8.64 4.31
N SER A 341 35.17 9.26 3.33
CA SER A 341 36.32 8.67 2.64
C SER A 341 37.51 8.44 3.56
N GLY A 342 37.78 9.40 4.46
CA GLY A 342 38.82 9.32 5.48
C GLY A 342 38.57 8.18 6.46
N ARG A 343 37.36 8.11 7.05
CA ARG A 343 36.98 7.02 7.97
C ARG A 343 37.01 5.63 7.31
N ARG A 344 36.67 5.55 6.02
CA ARG A 344 36.70 4.31 5.24
C ARG A 344 38.10 3.91 4.73
N GLY A 345 39.08 4.83 4.77
CA GLY A 345 40.39 4.65 4.14
C GLY A 345 40.35 4.52 2.61
N SER A 346 39.21 4.80 1.95
CA SER A 346 39.08 4.82 0.49
C SER A 346 37.81 5.53 0.03
N ARG A 347 37.87 6.17 -1.15
CA ARG A 347 36.85 7.11 -1.66
C ARG A 347 35.41 6.60 -1.53
N VAL A 348 34.58 7.39 -0.86
CA VAL A 348 33.11 7.29 -0.77
C VAL A 348 32.49 8.28 -1.76
N ARG A 349 31.25 8.02 -2.20
CA ARG A 349 30.46 8.96 -3.02
C ARG A 349 29.05 9.09 -2.46
N LEU A 350 28.68 10.29 -2.03
CA LEU A 350 27.30 10.65 -1.72
C LEU A 350 26.57 11.01 -3.02
N ARG A 351 25.40 10.43 -3.29
CA ARG A 351 24.67 10.62 -4.56
C ARG A 351 23.15 10.52 -4.43
N VAL A 352 22.43 11.25 -5.26
CA VAL A 352 20.98 11.10 -5.43
C VAL A 352 20.68 10.14 -6.60
N PRO A 353 19.93 9.04 -6.39
CA PRO A 353 19.58 8.11 -7.45
C PRO A 353 18.41 8.65 -8.31
N GLN A 354 18.70 9.07 -9.55
CA GLN A 354 17.68 9.64 -10.45
C GLN A 354 16.95 8.62 -11.34
N ARG A 355 17.61 7.52 -11.75
CA ARG A 355 17.03 6.50 -12.66
C ARG A 355 17.69 5.12 -12.52
N GLY A 356 17.04 4.10 -13.08
CA GLY A 356 17.51 2.70 -13.10
C GLY A 356 17.35 1.97 -11.76
N ASP A 357 17.98 0.81 -11.61
CA ASP A 357 17.80 -0.10 -10.46
C ASP A 357 18.05 0.56 -9.10
N LYS A 358 19.00 1.51 -9.04
CA LYS A 358 19.29 2.30 -7.83
C LYS A 358 18.11 3.18 -7.41
N ARG A 359 17.37 3.75 -8.36
CA ARG A 359 16.14 4.54 -8.10
C ARG A 359 14.99 3.62 -7.67
N ALA A 360 14.82 2.48 -8.33
CA ALA A 360 13.79 1.50 -7.96
C ALA A 360 14.00 0.92 -6.55
N LEU A 361 15.25 0.67 -6.15
CA LEU A 361 15.58 0.29 -4.77
C LEU A 361 15.30 1.45 -3.80
N PHE A 362 15.72 2.67 -4.13
CA PHE A 362 15.44 3.86 -3.31
C PHE A 362 13.95 4.05 -3.03
N GLU A 363 13.08 3.91 -4.04
CA GLU A 363 11.62 3.96 -3.90
C GLU A 363 11.04 2.85 -3.01
N THR A 364 11.76 1.73 -2.86
CA THR A 364 11.43 0.70 -1.88
C THR A 364 11.83 1.13 -0.47
N VAL A 365 13.00 1.75 -0.28
CA VAL A 365 13.42 2.30 1.02
C VAL A 365 12.47 3.42 1.48
N GLU A 366 12.12 4.35 0.58
CA GLU A 366 11.20 5.47 0.78
C GLU A 366 9.81 5.00 1.25
N ARG A 367 9.24 3.97 0.59
CA ARG A 367 7.98 3.34 1.02
C ARG A 367 8.07 2.70 2.41
N ASN A 368 9.22 2.13 2.79
CA ASN A 368 9.41 1.57 4.13
C ASN A 368 9.55 2.68 5.19
N ALA A 369 10.23 3.79 4.89
CA ALA A 369 10.30 4.97 5.78
C ALA A 369 8.89 5.53 6.08
N ALA A 370 8.08 5.74 5.05
CA ALA A 370 6.69 6.23 5.20
C ALA A 370 5.80 5.28 6.02
N GLN A 371 5.99 3.97 5.87
CA GLN A 371 5.29 2.97 6.68
C GLN A 371 5.77 2.95 8.13
N SER A 372 7.07 3.11 8.39
CA SER A 372 7.63 3.23 9.74
C SER A 372 7.04 4.44 10.48
N LEU A 373 6.99 5.62 9.84
CA LEU A 373 6.34 6.81 10.40
C LEU A 373 4.85 6.57 10.70
N THR A 374 4.12 5.98 9.74
CA THR A 374 2.70 5.67 9.92
C THR A 374 2.45 4.71 11.08
N GLN A 375 3.31 3.69 11.25
CA GLN A 375 3.22 2.75 12.37
C GLN A 375 3.58 3.40 13.71
N HIS A 376 4.56 4.32 13.74
CA HIS A 376 4.94 5.08 14.93
C HIS A 376 3.75 5.88 15.47
N LYS A 377 3.14 6.71 14.62
CA LYS A 377 1.94 7.49 14.94
C LYS A 377 0.78 6.63 15.43
N LEU A 378 0.53 5.50 14.77
CA LEU A 378 -0.54 4.58 15.18
C LEU A 378 -0.26 3.98 16.57
N ARG A 379 1.00 3.61 16.89
CA ARG A 379 1.39 3.11 18.21
C ARG A 379 1.25 4.17 19.29
N ARG A 380 1.82 5.37 19.09
CA ARG A 380 1.71 6.53 20.01
C ARG A 380 0.23 6.81 20.33
N SER A 381 -0.63 6.80 19.32
CA SER A 381 -2.08 7.00 19.48
C SER A 381 -2.85 5.90 20.23
N SER A 382 -2.22 4.74 20.48
CA SER A 382 -2.83 3.58 21.15
C SER A 382 -2.30 3.32 22.56
N ASP A 383 -1.16 3.93 22.93
CA ASP A 383 -0.57 3.80 24.26
C ASP A 383 -1.43 4.55 25.28
N LEU A 384 -1.85 3.84 26.34
CA LEU A 384 -2.67 4.43 27.41
C LEU A 384 -1.89 5.52 28.15
N THR A 385 -0.59 5.31 28.39
CA THR A 385 0.25 6.28 29.12
C THR A 385 0.39 7.58 28.35
N ALA A 386 0.58 7.49 27.02
CA ALA A 386 0.64 8.67 26.15
C ALA A 386 -0.70 9.40 26.08
N ARG A 387 -1.85 8.69 26.03
CA ARG A 387 -3.18 9.33 26.05
C ARG A 387 -3.48 10.00 27.37
N SER A 388 -3.24 9.34 28.51
CA SER A 388 -3.43 9.95 29.83
C SER A 388 -2.54 11.18 30.01
N LYS A 389 -1.27 11.10 29.58
CA LYS A 389 -0.36 12.25 29.55
C LYS A 389 -0.86 13.38 28.65
N ALA A 390 -1.35 13.07 27.45
CA ALA A 390 -1.92 14.08 26.54
C ALA A 390 -3.10 14.83 27.14
N LEU A 391 -4.02 14.10 27.78
CA LEU A 391 -5.20 14.69 28.41
C LEU A 391 -4.81 15.53 29.64
N GLN A 392 -3.82 15.11 30.42
CA GLN A 392 -3.29 15.90 31.54
C GLN A 392 -2.59 17.17 31.04
N GLU A 393 -1.70 17.08 30.04
CA GLU A 393 -1.02 18.25 29.47
C GLU A 393 -2.00 19.28 28.87
N ILE A 394 -3.14 18.83 28.31
CA ILE A 394 -4.21 19.74 27.89
C ILE A 394 -4.90 20.38 29.09
N ALA A 395 -5.21 19.62 30.15
CA ALA A 395 -5.85 20.16 31.35
C ALA A 395 -4.97 21.21 32.03
N ASP A 396 -3.70 20.88 32.27
CA ASP A 396 -2.71 21.76 32.90
C ASP A 396 -2.53 23.06 32.08
N ALA A 397 -2.51 22.96 30.74
CA ALA A 397 -2.31 24.10 29.86
C ALA A 397 -3.55 24.99 29.68
N LEU A 398 -4.76 24.42 29.81
CA LEU A 398 -6.03 25.16 29.72
C LEU A 398 -6.60 25.56 31.09
N GLY A 399 -5.90 25.25 32.19
CA GLY A 399 -6.35 25.55 33.56
C GLY A 399 -7.58 24.76 34.00
N MET A 400 -7.78 23.54 33.50
CA MET A 400 -8.92 22.69 33.82
C MET A 400 -8.66 21.83 35.07
N ASP A 401 -9.61 21.78 36.00
CA ASP A 401 -9.51 20.95 37.22
C ASP A 401 -9.43 19.44 36.94
N THR A 402 -9.96 19.00 35.79
CA THR A 402 -9.96 17.59 35.38
C THR A 402 -9.58 17.40 33.91
N ALA A 403 -8.93 16.28 33.63
CA ALA A 403 -8.53 15.89 32.28
C ALA A 403 -9.74 15.73 31.34
N PRO A 404 -9.78 16.36 30.15
CA PRO A 404 -10.97 16.41 29.30
C PRO A 404 -11.22 15.07 28.60
N LEU A 405 -11.88 14.14 29.31
CA LEU A 405 -12.14 12.79 28.82
C LEU A 405 -12.97 12.78 27.53
N ARG A 406 -13.83 13.78 27.30
CA ARG A 406 -14.59 13.97 26.06
C ARG A 406 -14.31 15.35 25.45
N ILE A 407 -13.82 15.33 24.21
CA ILE A 407 -13.49 16.51 23.41
C ILE A 407 -14.38 16.53 22.16
N GLU A 408 -15.09 17.64 21.92
CA GLU A 408 -15.84 17.88 20.68
C GLU A 408 -15.16 18.96 19.85
N CYS A 409 -14.92 18.71 18.56
CA CYS A 409 -14.21 19.65 17.68
C CYS A 409 -15.01 20.02 16.43
N TYR A 410 -14.99 21.31 16.09
CA TYR A 410 -15.84 21.95 15.08
C TYR A 410 -14.99 22.64 13.99
N ASP A 411 -15.17 22.22 12.74
CA ASP A 411 -14.61 22.83 11.50
C ASP A 411 -15.76 23.49 10.72
N ILE A 412 -15.57 24.73 10.24
CA ILE A 412 -16.47 25.40 9.29
C ILE A 412 -15.88 25.30 7.89
N SER A 413 -16.66 24.75 6.96
CA SER A 413 -16.19 24.55 5.59
C SER A 413 -17.14 25.16 4.56
N HIS A 414 -16.58 26.02 3.72
CA HIS A 414 -17.27 26.74 2.65
C HIS A 414 -17.36 25.92 1.35
N ILE A 415 -18.58 25.64 0.86
CA ILE A 415 -18.79 25.08 -0.48
C ILE A 415 -18.97 26.24 -1.47
N GLN A 416 -18.05 26.37 -2.43
CA GLN A 416 -18.17 27.32 -3.57
C GLN A 416 -19.60 27.27 -4.19
N GLY A 417 -20.38 28.32 -3.93
CA GLY A 417 -21.76 28.43 -4.38
C GLY A 417 -22.68 29.16 -3.39
N THR A 418 -23.01 28.53 -2.26
CA THR A 418 -24.03 29.01 -1.28
C THR A 418 -24.11 28.17 0.01
N ASP A 419 -23.71 26.89 -0.01
CA ASP A 419 -23.85 25.99 1.14
C ASP A 419 -22.66 26.09 2.12
N VAL A 420 -22.87 26.64 3.32
CA VAL A 420 -21.90 26.54 4.43
C VAL A 420 -22.21 25.30 5.28
N VAL A 421 -21.19 24.50 5.60
CA VAL A 421 -21.35 23.24 6.34
C VAL A 421 -20.33 23.13 7.44
N ALA A 422 -20.80 22.96 8.67
CA ALA A 422 -19.95 22.65 9.81
C ALA A 422 -19.82 21.13 10.00
N SER A 423 -18.62 20.71 10.40
CA SER A 423 -18.25 19.33 10.69
C SER A 423 -17.85 19.21 12.15
N MET A 424 -18.53 18.32 12.88
CA MET A 424 -18.27 18.04 14.29
C MET A 424 -17.74 16.62 14.45
N VAL A 425 -16.56 16.50 15.06
CA VAL A 425 -15.94 15.22 15.45
C VAL A 425 -15.85 15.12 16.96
N VAL A 426 -15.78 13.89 17.45
CA VAL A 426 -15.81 13.59 18.90
C VAL A 426 -14.65 12.67 19.23
N PHE A 427 -13.91 12.98 20.28
CA PHE A 427 -12.91 12.11 20.88
C PHE A 427 -13.33 11.80 22.31
N GLU A 428 -13.17 10.54 22.71
CA GLU A 428 -13.33 10.08 24.10
C GLU A 428 -12.06 9.31 24.51
N ASP A 429 -11.51 9.57 25.69
CA ASP A 429 -10.23 9.01 26.17
C ASP A 429 -9.10 9.16 25.11
N GLY A 430 -9.00 10.35 24.51
CA GLY A 430 -8.04 10.64 23.43
C GLY A 430 -8.26 9.84 22.13
N LEU A 431 -9.40 9.17 21.96
CA LEU A 431 -9.72 8.31 20.80
C LEU A 431 -10.98 8.75 20.05
N ALA A 432 -10.85 8.83 18.72
CA ALA A 432 -11.91 9.23 17.79
C ALA A 432 -13.18 8.35 17.83
N ARG A 433 -14.31 8.90 18.29
CA ARG A 433 -15.64 8.26 18.35
C ARG A 433 -16.48 8.54 17.09
N LYS A 434 -16.14 7.87 16.00
CA LYS A 434 -16.76 8.06 14.66
C LYS A 434 -18.29 7.89 14.60
N SER A 435 -18.90 7.14 15.53
CA SER A 435 -20.36 7.01 15.69
C SER A 435 -21.07 8.31 16.11
N GLU A 436 -20.34 9.20 16.78
CA GLU A 436 -20.85 10.43 17.39
C GLU A 436 -20.72 11.64 16.46
N TYR A 437 -19.93 11.54 15.38
CA TYR A 437 -19.67 12.64 14.46
C TYR A 437 -20.96 13.17 13.82
N ARG A 438 -21.06 14.50 13.66
CA ARG A 438 -22.22 15.19 13.07
C ARG A 438 -21.80 16.20 12.02
N ARG A 439 -22.74 16.55 11.16
CA ARG A 439 -22.61 17.65 10.21
C ARG A 439 -23.82 18.53 10.32
N PHE A 440 -23.61 19.83 10.26
CA PHE A 440 -24.65 20.83 10.35
C PHE A 440 -24.65 21.63 9.05
N ALA A 441 -25.78 21.63 8.35
CA ALA A 441 -26.03 22.63 7.34
C ALA A 441 -26.33 23.94 8.07
N VAL A 442 -25.50 24.95 7.82
CA VAL A 442 -25.62 26.30 8.35
C VAL A 442 -26.65 27.03 7.49
N ARG A 443 -27.54 27.80 8.12
CA ARG A 443 -28.56 28.59 7.44
C ARG A 443 -28.03 30.01 7.32
N GLY A 444 -27.67 30.42 6.10
CA GLY A 444 -27.21 31.79 5.86
C GLY A 444 -28.27 32.84 6.18
N ASN A 445 -27.82 34.08 6.36
CA ASN A 445 -28.70 35.21 6.69
C ASN A 445 -29.80 35.38 5.63
N PRO A 446 -31.05 35.67 6.03
CA PRO A 446 -32.18 35.81 5.10
C PRO A 446 -32.00 36.94 4.08
N ASP A 447 -31.11 37.89 4.36
CA ASP A 447 -30.85 39.09 3.54
C ASP A 447 -29.81 38.86 2.43
N GLY A 448 -29.29 37.63 2.27
CA GLY A 448 -28.41 37.26 1.16
C GLY A 448 -26.95 37.74 1.27
N THR A 449 -26.58 38.39 2.39
CA THR A 449 -25.17 38.58 2.75
C THR A 449 -24.55 37.23 3.11
N GLY A 450 -23.32 36.98 2.62
CA GLY A 450 -22.62 35.72 2.85
C GLY A 450 -22.40 35.47 4.35
N THR A 451 -22.62 34.23 4.81
CA THR A 451 -22.37 33.86 6.20
C THR A 451 -20.89 33.93 6.51
N ASP A 452 -20.51 34.72 7.50
CA ASP A 452 -19.16 34.73 8.06
C ASP A 452 -18.90 33.46 8.90
N ASP A 453 -17.68 32.93 8.88
CA ASP A 453 -17.26 31.70 9.55
C ASP A 453 -17.55 31.74 11.07
N VAL A 454 -17.37 32.92 11.70
CA VAL A 454 -17.64 33.13 13.12
C VAL A 454 -19.14 33.01 13.43
N SER A 455 -19.98 33.63 12.60
CA SER A 455 -21.45 33.55 12.72
C SER A 455 -21.97 32.13 12.46
N ALA A 456 -21.37 31.43 11.49
CA ALA A 456 -21.67 30.04 11.19
C ALA A 456 -21.33 29.10 12.37
N MET A 457 -20.19 29.33 13.04
CA MET A 457 -19.81 28.59 14.25
C MET A 457 -20.81 28.82 15.38
N ALA A 458 -21.18 30.07 15.64
CA ALA A 458 -22.14 30.43 16.67
C ALA A 458 -23.54 29.81 16.44
N GLU A 459 -24.04 29.76 15.20
CA GLU A 459 -25.31 29.08 14.88
C GLU A 459 -25.26 27.59 15.24
N VAL A 460 -24.15 26.93 14.90
CA VAL A 460 -23.97 25.48 15.04
C VAL A 460 -23.84 25.07 16.50
N LEU A 461 -23.02 25.80 17.27
CA LEU A 461 -22.86 25.56 18.70
C LEU A 461 -24.19 25.80 19.43
N ARG A 462 -24.89 26.90 19.15
CA ARG A 462 -26.18 27.21 19.79
C ARG A 462 -27.19 26.09 19.52
N ARG A 463 -27.32 25.62 18.28
CA ARG A 463 -28.18 24.48 17.91
C ARG A 463 -27.76 23.14 18.55
N ARG A 464 -26.48 22.91 18.79
CA ARG A 464 -25.94 21.69 19.42
C ARG A 464 -26.17 21.67 20.93
N PHE A 465 -26.02 22.81 21.59
CA PHE A 465 -26.09 22.95 23.04
C PHE A 465 -27.52 23.21 23.54
N SER A 466 -28.36 24.00 22.84
CA SER A 466 -29.80 24.08 23.18
C SER A 466 -30.47 22.70 23.13
N ARG A 467 -30.16 21.89 22.11
CA ARG A 467 -30.67 20.52 22.01
C ARG A 467 -30.14 19.57 23.11
N TYR A 468 -28.96 19.87 23.66
CA TYR A 468 -28.44 19.13 24.81
C TYR A 468 -29.18 19.52 26.09
N LEU A 469 -29.45 20.81 26.31
CA LEU A 469 -30.25 21.29 27.44
C LEU A 469 -31.69 20.76 27.37
N GLU A 470 -32.31 20.75 26.19
CA GLU A 470 -33.61 20.08 25.95
C GLU A 470 -33.57 18.60 26.38
N ALA A 471 -32.58 17.84 25.90
CA ALA A 471 -32.45 16.42 26.23
C ALA A 471 -32.11 16.15 27.71
N ARG A 472 -31.40 17.06 28.39
CA ARG A 472 -31.07 16.99 29.83
C ARG A 472 -32.29 17.34 30.69
N ALA A 473 -33.10 18.31 30.27
CA ALA A 473 -34.38 18.61 30.90
C ALA A 473 -35.39 17.46 30.74
N GLU A 474 -35.39 16.76 29.60
CA GLU A 474 -36.16 15.53 29.39
C GLU A 474 -35.63 14.31 30.17
N SER A 475 -34.35 14.29 30.58
CA SER A 475 -33.76 13.20 31.39
C SER A 475 -33.87 13.41 32.90
N GLY A 476 -34.00 14.66 33.36
CA GLY A 476 -34.20 14.99 34.77
C GLY A 476 -32.92 15.19 35.59
N ASP A 477 -31.76 15.36 34.96
CA ASP A 477 -30.49 15.59 35.65
C ASP A 477 -30.33 17.07 36.07
N PRO A 478 -30.12 17.38 37.37
CA PRO A 478 -30.03 18.75 37.86
C PRO A 478 -28.78 19.50 37.34
N ILE A 479 -28.82 20.83 37.48
CA ILE A 479 -27.69 21.73 37.21
C ILE A 479 -26.77 21.75 38.45
N GLY A 480 -25.46 21.94 38.24
CA GLY A 480 -24.42 21.67 39.22
C GLY A 480 -24.44 22.55 40.49
N GLY A 481 -23.69 22.09 41.48
CA GLY A 481 -23.35 22.80 42.70
C GLY A 481 -22.34 21.98 43.48
N ASP A 482 -21.24 22.60 43.88
CA ASP A 482 -20.19 21.96 44.67
C ASP A 482 -20.71 21.56 46.06
N ASP A 483 -20.49 20.29 46.44
CA ASP A 483 -20.19 20.00 47.84
C ASP A 483 -19.40 18.67 47.98
N VAL A 484 -18.22 18.76 48.58
CA VAL A 484 -17.39 17.58 48.91
C VAL A 484 -17.84 17.07 50.28
N GLY A 485 -18.91 16.28 50.28
CA GLY A 485 -19.43 15.59 51.47
C GLY A 485 -18.84 14.19 51.65
N ASP A 486 -17.85 14.09 52.54
CA ASP A 486 -17.25 12.81 52.97
C ASP A 486 -18.23 12.03 53.87
N GLU A 487 -18.80 10.92 53.38
CA GLU A 487 -19.41 9.91 54.27
C GLU A 487 -19.49 8.52 53.62
N ALA A 488 -18.48 7.69 53.92
CA ALA A 488 -18.49 6.26 53.62
C ALA A 488 -18.78 5.42 54.87
N ALA A 489 -20.06 5.23 55.23
CA ALA A 489 -20.49 4.19 56.17
C ALA A 489 -21.99 3.82 56.06
N ASP A 490 -22.27 2.53 56.25
CA ASP A 490 -23.56 1.92 56.63
C ASP A 490 -24.89 2.33 55.96
N ALA A 491 -25.35 1.46 55.04
CA ALA A 491 -26.72 0.94 55.07
C ALA A 491 -26.87 -0.35 54.25
N ALA A 492 -26.60 -1.52 54.84
CA ALA A 492 -27.01 -2.80 54.27
C ALA A 492 -28.41 -3.18 54.79
N THR A 493 -29.48 -2.88 54.05
CA THR A 493 -30.75 -3.66 53.95
C THR A 493 -31.83 -2.84 53.24
N GLY A 494 -32.52 -3.41 52.25
CA GLY A 494 -33.71 -2.78 51.64
C GLY A 494 -33.77 -2.86 50.11
N ASP A 495 -34.61 -3.76 49.61
CA ASP A 495 -35.15 -3.90 48.26
C ASP A 495 -34.74 -2.85 47.18
N ALA A 496 -33.80 -3.24 46.32
CA ALA A 496 -33.32 -2.41 45.22
C ALA A 496 -34.26 -2.46 44.01
N THR A 497 -35.31 -1.63 44.02
CA THR A 497 -35.97 -1.20 42.78
C THR A 497 -35.03 -0.28 41.99
N ALA A 498 -34.11 -0.90 41.23
CA ALA A 498 -33.11 -0.19 40.46
C ALA A 498 -33.77 0.77 39.44
N GLY A 499 -33.68 2.07 39.71
CA GLY A 499 -33.98 3.11 38.74
C GLY A 499 -33.05 3.00 37.51
N PRO A 500 -33.44 3.54 36.34
CA PRO A 500 -32.64 3.41 35.12
C PRO A 500 -31.25 4.01 35.30
N LEU A 501 -30.21 3.23 35.00
CA LEU A 501 -28.83 3.72 34.97
C LEU A 501 -28.72 4.93 34.01
N PRO A 502 -28.12 6.06 34.44
CA PRO A 502 -27.98 7.23 33.60
C PRO A 502 -27.21 6.89 32.32
N GLY A 503 -27.73 7.36 31.19
CA GLY A 503 -27.11 7.16 29.88
C GLY A 503 -27.48 5.87 29.13
N ILE A 504 -28.35 4.98 29.63
CA ILE A 504 -28.92 3.87 28.85
C ILE A 504 -30.37 4.17 28.44
N ASP A 505 -30.73 3.87 27.19
CA ASP A 505 -32.10 3.96 26.71
C ASP A 505 -32.94 2.80 27.31
N PRO A 506 -33.94 3.08 28.16
CA PRO A 506 -34.73 2.05 28.83
C PRO A 506 -35.59 1.21 27.86
N THR A 507 -35.79 1.66 26.63
CA THR A 507 -36.55 0.92 25.60
C THR A 507 -35.69 0.08 24.67
N THR A 508 -34.40 0.42 24.48
CA THR A 508 -33.52 -0.29 23.54
C THR A 508 -32.26 -0.92 24.16
N GLY A 509 -31.98 -0.67 25.45
CA GLY A 509 -30.82 -1.22 26.17
C GLY A 509 -29.46 -0.73 25.63
N ARG A 510 -29.46 0.32 24.80
CA ARG A 510 -28.25 0.90 24.20
C ARG A 510 -27.86 2.19 24.91
N PRO A 511 -26.57 2.56 24.93
CA PRO A 511 -26.16 3.89 25.38
C PRO A 511 -26.90 4.98 24.59
N ARG A 512 -27.52 5.91 25.31
CA ARG A 512 -28.11 7.13 24.74
C ARG A 512 -26.97 7.91 24.06
N ARG A 513 -27.16 8.25 22.78
CA ARG A 513 -26.17 9.06 22.05
C ARG A 513 -26.15 10.47 22.65
N PHE A 514 -24.97 11.00 22.97
CA PHE A 514 -24.78 12.24 23.71
C PHE A 514 -25.31 12.21 25.17
N ALA A 515 -25.06 11.12 25.90
CA ALA A 515 -25.50 10.98 27.30
C ALA A 515 -24.86 11.97 28.30
N TYR A 516 -23.74 12.62 27.96
CA TYR A 516 -23.02 13.55 28.84
C TYR A 516 -22.34 14.66 28.00
N PRO A 517 -22.09 15.86 28.58
CA PRO A 517 -21.48 16.98 27.86
C PRO A 517 -19.99 16.73 27.56
N PRO A 518 -19.41 17.40 26.55
CA PRO A 518 -17.96 17.46 26.41
C PRO A 518 -17.35 18.30 27.55
N GLN A 519 -16.17 17.92 28.04
CA GLN A 519 -15.41 18.76 28.98
C GLN A 519 -14.66 19.87 28.23
N LEU A 520 -14.33 19.64 26.95
CA LEU A 520 -13.61 20.59 26.09
C LEU A 520 -14.24 20.69 24.70
N VAL A 521 -14.49 21.92 24.25
CA VAL A 521 -14.87 22.27 22.89
C VAL A 521 -13.67 22.91 22.17
N VAL A 522 -13.27 22.33 21.05
CA VAL A 522 -12.18 22.85 20.20
C VAL A 522 -12.77 23.41 18.91
N VAL A 523 -12.50 24.67 18.59
CA VAL A 523 -12.91 25.29 17.31
C VAL A 523 -11.71 25.45 16.37
N ASP A 524 -11.86 25.07 15.10
CA ASP A 524 -10.83 25.30 14.08
C ASP A 524 -10.85 26.80 13.71
N GLY A 525 -9.91 27.56 14.28
CA GLY A 525 -9.93 29.02 14.30
C GLY A 525 -9.00 29.61 15.35
N ALA A 526 -8.85 30.94 15.32
CA ALA A 526 -8.09 31.69 16.30
C ALA A 526 -9.05 32.35 17.32
N GLN A 527 -8.58 33.38 18.03
CA GLN A 527 -9.33 34.15 19.02
C GLN A 527 -10.81 34.42 18.67
N PRO A 528 -11.19 34.91 17.47
CA PRO A 528 -12.57 35.28 17.18
C PRO A 528 -13.53 34.08 17.16
N GLN A 529 -13.04 32.89 16.80
CA GLN A 529 -13.83 31.67 16.84
C GLN A 529 -13.98 31.14 18.27
N ALA A 530 -12.94 31.26 19.10
CA ALA A 530 -12.99 30.89 20.51
C ALA A 530 -13.97 31.78 21.28
N ASP A 531 -13.93 33.10 21.05
CA ASP A 531 -14.82 34.09 21.67
C ASP A 531 -16.29 33.86 21.29
N ALA A 532 -16.56 33.59 20.01
CA ALA A 532 -17.92 33.30 19.55
C ALA A 532 -18.46 31.97 20.12
N ALA A 533 -17.59 30.99 20.35
CA ALA A 533 -17.97 29.75 21.01
C ALA A 533 -18.28 29.95 22.50
N ALA A 534 -17.41 30.66 23.22
CA ALA A 534 -17.61 31.00 24.64
C ALA A 534 -18.86 31.86 24.86
N GLY A 535 -19.08 32.88 24.02
CA GLY A 535 -20.28 33.73 24.08
C GLY A 535 -21.58 32.94 23.92
N VAL A 536 -21.60 31.92 23.06
CA VAL A 536 -22.77 31.05 22.89
C VAL A 536 -23.01 30.13 24.09
N LEU A 537 -21.96 29.65 24.77
CA LEU A 537 -22.13 28.86 26.00
C LEU A 537 -22.65 29.74 27.14
N ALA A 538 -22.11 30.96 27.28
CA ALA A 538 -22.56 31.95 28.25
C ALA A 538 -24.03 32.37 28.03
N GLU A 539 -24.45 32.61 26.77
CA GLU A 539 -25.85 32.87 26.40
C GLU A 539 -26.82 31.74 26.84
N LEU A 540 -26.33 30.49 26.84
CA LEU A 540 -27.10 29.30 27.19
C LEU A 540 -26.98 28.92 28.68
N GLY A 541 -26.22 29.67 29.48
CA GLY A 541 -25.97 29.37 30.90
C GLY A 541 -25.17 28.09 31.10
N ILE A 542 -24.21 27.80 30.22
CA ILE A 542 -23.31 26.64 30.30
C ILE A 542 -21.93 27.14 30.74
N ASP A 543 -21.53 26.77 31.95
CA ASP A 543 -20.26 27.08 32.60
C ASP A 543 -19.36 25.85 32.84
N ASP A 544 -19.92 24.63 32.72
CA ASP A 544 -19.23 23.35 32.94
C ASP A 544 -18.41 22.82 31.74
N VAL A 545 -18.19 23.65 30.70
CA VAL A 545 -17.53 23.25 29.44
C VAL A 545 -16.44 24.25 29.03
N ALA A 546 -15.18 23.79 29.01
CA ALA A 546 -14.05 24.59 28.53
C ALA A 546 -14.07 24.77 27.00
N VAL A 547 -13.50 25.86 26.51
CA VAL A 547 -13.44 26.22 25.09
C VAL A 547 -12.02 26.64 24.72
N CYS A 548 -11.52 26.19 23.56
CA CYS A 548 -10.33 26.78 22.92
C CYS A 548 -10.41 26.78 21.39
N GLY A 549 -9.80 27.77 20.76
CA GLY A 549 -9.49 27.77 19.33
C GLY A 549 -8.13 27.14 19.05
N LEU A 550 -7.96 26.47 17.91
CA LEU A 550 -6.67 25.95 17.46
C LEU A 550 -6.29 26.54 16.10
N ALA A 551 -5.27 27.42 16.08
CA ALA A 551 -4.90 28.17 14.89
C ALA A 551 -3.90 27.43 13.98
N LYS A 552 -4.22 27.34 12.69
CA LYS A 552 -3.51 26.53 11.68
C LYS A 552 -2.04 26.89 11.40
N ARG A 553 -1.57 28.09 11.76
CA ARG A 553 -0.25 28.59 11.33
C ARG A 553 0.90 28.17 12.24
N LEU A 554 0.64 28.00 13.53
CA LEU A 554 1.64 27.66 14.56
C LEU A 554 1.10 26.68 15.61
N GLU A 555 -0.12 26.15 15.44
CA GLU A 555 -0.79 25.27 16.41
C GLU A 555 -1.02 25.96 17.77
N GLU A 556 -1.11 27.29 17.74
CA GLU A 556 -1.45 28.15 18.88
C GLU A 556 -2.84 27.82 19.41
N VAL A 557 -2.92 27.60 20.72
CA VAL A 557 -4.18 27.33 21.41
C VAL A 557 -4.70 28.63 21.99
N TRP A 558 -5.80 29.14 21.45
CA TRP A 558 -6.40 30.40 21.86
C TRP A 558 -7.53 30.15 22.86
N LEU A 559 -7.35 30.57 24.11
CA LEU A 559 -8.43 30.64 25.10
C LEU A 559 -9.38 31.82 24.75
N PRO A 560 -10.61 31.87 25.26
CA PRO A 560 -11.48 33.03 25.08
C PRO A 560 -10.85 34.29 25.70
N SER A 561 -11.08 35.47 25.11
CA SER A 561 -10.41 36.73 25.48
C SER A 561 -10.82 37.27 26.86
N THR A 562 -11.84 36.68 27.45
CA THR A 562 -12.25 36.86 28.86
C THR A 562 -11.37 36.08 29.84
N VAL A 563 -10.53 35.15 29.36
CA VAL A 563 -9.65 34.28 30.16
C VAL A 563 -8.19 34.70 29.98
N ASP A 564 -7.70 34.80 28.74
CA ASP A 564 -6.37 35.32 28.41
C ASP A 564 -6.41 36.01 27.03
N GLU A 565 -5.57 37.03 26.83
CA GLU A 565 -5.39 37.75 25.56
C GLU A 565 -4.30 37.08 24.68
N TYR A 566 -3.45 36.23 25.28
CA TYR A 566 -2.34 35.57 24.60
C TYR A 566 -2.62 34.08 24.33
N PRO A 567 -2.08 33.50 23.25
CA PRO A 567 -2.22 32.08 22.98
C PRO A 567 -1.39 31.23 23.94
N VAL A 568 -1.98 30.14 24.43
CA VAL A 568 -1.29 29.10 25.19
C VAL A 568 -0.35 28.34 24.25
N ILE A 569 0.96 28.45 24.51
CA ILE A 569 2.00 27.77 23.73
C ILE A 569 2.37 26.45 24.40
N LEU A 570 1.77 25.36 23.93
CA LEU A 570 2.19 24.00 24.27
C LEU A 570 3.56 23.68 23.63
N PRO A 571 4.45 22.94 24.33
CA PRO A 571 5.69 22.45 23.72
C PRO A 571 5.40 21.59 22.48
N ARG A 572 6.21 21.75 21.42
CA ARG A 572 6.09 21.00 20.16
C ARG A 572 6.17 19.47 20.33
N THR A 573 6.77 19.00 21.44
CA THR A 573 6.92 17.60 21.81
C THR A 573 5.87 17.09 22.80
N SER A 574 4.90 17.92 23.21
CA SER A 574 3.85 17.52 24.16
C SER A 574 2.81 16.60 23.51
N GLU A 575 2.42 15.54 24.22
CA GLU A 575 1.36 14.63 23.78
C GLU A 575 0.01 15.38 23.70
N GLY A 576 -0.19 16.40 24.53
CA GLY A 576 -1.36 17.27 24.49
C GLY A 576 -1.52 18.00 23.15
N LEU A 577 -0.44 18.61 22.64
CA LEU A 577 -0.46 19.29 21.34
C LEU A 577 -0.71 18.31 20.18
N TYR A 578 -0.07 17.14 20.20
CA TYR A 578 -0.32 16.08 19.21
C TYR A 578 -1.79 15.63 19.22
N LEU A 579 -2.43 15.55 20.38
CA LEU A 579 -3.84 15.20 20.49
C LEU A 579 -4.75 16.30 19.93
N LEU A 580 -4.52 17.57 20.25
CA LEU A 580 -5.28 18.70 19.71
C LEU A 580 -5.16 18.80 18.18
N GLN A 581 -3.94 18.67 17.63
CA GLN A 581 -3.71 18.59 16.18
C GLN A 581 -4.51 17.46 15.53
N ARG A 582 -4.45 16.25 16.12
CA ARG A 582 -5.18 15.07 15.61
C ARG A 582 -6.70 15.26 15.65
N VAL A 583 -7.20 15.95 16.68
CA VAL A 583 -8.62 16.30 16.82
C VAL A 583 -9.07 17.23 15.69
N ARG A 584 -8.33 18.32 15.42
CA ARG A 584 -8.61 19.25 14.31
C ARG A 584 -8.44 18.60 12.93
N ASP A 585 -7.34 17.89 12.71
CA ASP A 585 -7.06 17.21 11.43
C ASP A 585 -8.15 16.18 11.08
N GLU A 586 -8.71 15.51 12.09
CA GLU A 586 -9.85 14.60 11.92
C GLU A 586 -11.15 15.36 11.60
N ALA A 587 -11.38 16.55 12.18
CA ALA A 587 -12.49 17.44 11.83
C ALA A 587 -12.40 17.89 10.36
N HIS A 588 -11.25 18.44 9.98
CA HIS A 588 -10.96 18.90 8.62
C HIS A 588 -11.06 17.77 7.58
N ARG A 589 -10.53 16.57 7.91
CA ARG A 589 -10.67 15.37 7.08
C ARG A 589 -12.14 14.94 6.93
N PHE A 590 -12.95 15.03 7.99
CA PHE A 590 -14.36 14.69 7.97
C PHE A 590 -15.19 15.66 7.13
N ALA A 591 -14.81 16.95 7.11
CA ALA A 591 -15.33 17.96 6.21
C ALA A 591 -14.97 17.66 4.74
N ILE A 592 -13.69 17.57 4.40
CA ILE A 592 -13.20 17.30 3.02
C ILE A 592 -13.86 16.06 2.39
N THR A 593 -14.07 15.00 3.19
CA THR A 593 -14.72 13.76 2.73
C THR A 593 -16.16 14.02 2.24
N TYR A 594 -16.88 14.94 2.88
CA TYR A 594 -18.23 15.35 2.48
C TYR A 594 -18.24 16.19 1.19
N HIS A 595 -17.30 17.14 1.03
CA HIS A 595 -17.14 17.87 -0.23
C HIS A 595 -16.92 16.93 -1.42
N ARG A 596 -16.10 15.88 -1.26
CA ARG A 596 -15.88 14.88 -2.31
C ARG A 596 -17.16 14.11 -2.65
N GLN A 597 -18.00 13.79 -1.67
CA GLN A 597 -19.28 13.08 -1.88
C GLN A 597 -20.39 13.98 -2.46
N ARG A 598 -20.46 15.27 -2.10
CA ARG A 598 -21.40 16.21 -2.74
C ARG A 598 -20.96 16.61 -4.14
N ARG A 599 -19.65 16.83 -4.38
CA ARG A 599 -19.13 17.16 -5.72
C ARG A 599 -19.39 16.02 -6.72
N SER A 600 -19.20 14.76 -6.31
CA SER A 600 -19.55 13.62 -7.18
C SER A 600 -21.06 13.56 -7.46
N LYS A 601 -21.92 13.71 -6.46
CA LYS A 601 -23.38 13.76 -6.65
C LYS A 601 -23.85 14.93 -7.53
N ARG A 602 -23.33 16.15 -7.32
CA ARG A 602 -23.75 17.34 -8.08
C ARG A 602 -23.27 17.30 -9.54
N MET A 603 -22.08 16.76 -9.81
CA MET A 603 -21.64 16.46 -11.19
C MET A 603 -22.48 15.36 -11.86
N THR A 604 -22.96 14.35 -11.12
CA THR A 604 -23.84 13.33 -11.71
C THR A 604 -25.24 13.84 -12.07
N THR A 605 -25.69 14.95 -11.48
CA THR A 605 -26.95 15.61 -11.87
C THR A 605 -26.72 16.49 -13.11
N SER A 606 -25.83 17.48 -13.00
CA SER A 606 -25.64 18.55 -14.00
C SER A 606 -25.34 18.06 -15.42
N ALA A 607 -24.48 17.04 -15.60
CA ALA A 607 -24.14 16.53 -16.93
C ALA A 607 -25.29 15.78 -17.65
N LEU A 608 -26.40 15.51 -16.95
CA LEU A 608 -27.61 14.90 -17.50
C LEU A 608 -28.83 15.85 -17.45
N ASP A 609 -28.68 17.07 -16.92
CA ASP A 609 -29.71 18.12 -16.94
C ASP A 609 -29.83 18.80 -18.30
N GLU A 610 -28.72 18.91 -19.02
CA GLU A 610 -28.63 19.62 -20.30
C GLU A 610 -29.09 18.77 -21.51
N VAL A 611 -29.50 17.50 -21.31
CA VAL A 611 -29.90 16.58 -22.39
C VAL A 611 -31.38 16.76 -22.76
N PRO A 612 -31.72 17.25 -23.98
CA PRO A 612 -33.12 17.45 -24.38
C PRO A 612 -33.91 16.14 -24.39
N GLY A 613 -35.07 16.13 -23.71
CA GLY A 613 -35.96 14.97 -23.63
C GLY A 613 -35.59 13.90 -22.59
N LEU A 614 -34.57 14.12 -21.76
CA LEU A 614 -34.16 13.20 -20.69
C LEU A 614 -34.81 13.55 -19.33
N GLY A 615 -36.08 13.16 -19.17
CA GLY A 615 -36.81 13.33 -17.92
C GLY A 615 -36.22 12.55 -16.73
N GLU A 616 -36.56 12.97 -15.51
CA GLU A 616 -35.99 12.47 -14.25
C GLU A 616 -36.06 10.95 -14.08
N VAL A 617 -37.14 10.32 -14.56
CA VAL A 617 -37.33 8.85 -14.54
C VAL A 617 -36.27 8.12 -15.36
N ARG A 618 -36.01 8.58 -16.60
CA ARG A 618 -35.01 8.00 -17.51
C ARG A 618 -33.59 8.18 -16.96
N ARG A 619 -33.32 9.34 -16.34
CA ARG A 619 -32.05 9.61 -15.66
C ARG A 619 -31.80 8.67 -14.47
N LYS A 620 -32.82 8.44 -13.64
CA LYS A 620 -32.73 7.47 -12.53
C LYS A 620 -32.47 6.05 -13.06
N ALA A 621 -33.04 5.67 -14.20
CA ALA A 621 -32.75 4.40 -14.85
C ALA A 621 -31.28 4.28 -15.31
N LEU A 622 -30.73 5.29 -16.00
CA LEU A 622 -29.31 5.35 -16.39
C LEU A 622 -28.37 5.23 -15.19
N LEU A 623 -28.61 6.04 -14.15
CA LEU A 623 -27.77 6.05 -12.95
C LEU A 623 -27.89 4.74 -12.15
N ARG A 624 -29.04 4.07 -12.19
CA ARG A 624 -29.23 2.74 -11.58
C ARG A 624 -28.48 1.64 -12.31
N GLN A 625 -28.48 1.65 -13.66
CA GLN A 625 -27.77 0.65 -14.47
C GLN A 625 -26.25 0.84 -14.43
N PHE A 626 -25.77 2.06 -14.71
CA PHE A 626 -24.34 2.34 -14.84
C PHE A 626 -23.66 2.72 -13.51
N GLY A 627 -24.42 3.11 -12.48
CA GLY A 627 -23.94 3.45 -11.13
C GLY A 627 -23.19 4.77 -11.01
N SER A 628 -22.65 5.34 -12.10
CA SER A 628 -22.01 6.67 -12.12
C SER A 628 -21.90 7.23 -13.53
N VAL A 629 -21.89 8.56 -13.67
CA VAL A 629 -21.67 9.24 -14.96
C VAL A 629 -20.30 8.91 -15.57
N LYS A 630 -19.28 8.57 -14.76
CA LYS A 630 -17.98 8.11 -15.30
C LYS A 630 -18.12 6.79 -16.07
N ARG A 631 -18.89 5.82 -15.57
CA ARG A 631 -19.15 4.55 -16.29
C ARG A 631 -20.08 4.76 -17.49
N LEU A 632 -21.06 5.65 -17.37
CA LEU A 632 -21.95 6.02 -18.47
C LEU A 632 -21.20 6.70 -19.62
N ARG A 633 -20.21 7.56 -19.33
CA ARG A 633 -19.33 8.15 -20.36
C ARG A 633 -18.45 7.11 -21.07
N SER A 634 -18.04 6.04 -20.39
CA SER A 634 -17.30 4.94 -21.04
C SER A 634 -18.18 3.91 -21.76
N ALA A 635 -19.50 4.02 -21.68
CA ALA A 635 -20.43 3.10 -22.32
C ALA A 635 -20.69 3.47 -23.78
N ARG A 636 -20.95 2.46 -24.63
CA ARG A 636 -21.30 2.65 -26.04
C ARG A 636 -22.76 3.05 -26.21
N VAL A 637 -23.12 3.63 -27.36
CA VAL A 637 -24.49 4.09 -27.65
C VAL A 637 -25.49 2.93 -27.57
N GLU A 638 -25.07 1.73 -27.99
CA GLU A 638 -25.87 0.50 -27.94
C GLU A 638 -26.15 0.09 -26.49
N GLU A 639 -25.13 0.09 -25.63
CA GLU A 639 -25.24 -0.24 -24.20
C GLU A 639 -26.14 0.76 -23.45
N ILE A 640 -26.13 2.03 -23.87
CA ILE A 640 -27.02 3.07 -23.32
C ILE A 640 -28.48 2.86 -23.80
N ALA A 641 -28.69 2.33 -25.01
CA ALA A 641 -30.01 2.02 -25.56
C ALA A 641 -30.64 0.73 -25.00
N GLU A 642 -29.87 -0.13 -24.33
CA GLU A 642 -30.39 -1.29 -23.60
C GLU A 642 -31.11 -0.89 -22.28
N VAL A 643 -30.97 0.36 -21.83
CA VAL A 643 -31.62 0.83 -20.59
C VAL A 643 -33.12 1.02 -20.81
N SER A 644 -33.91 0.32 -19.99
CA SER A 644 -35.38 0.38 -20.03
C SER A 644 -35.91 1.82 -20.05
N GLY A 645 -36.68 2.15 -21.09
CA GLY A 645 -37.24 3.48 -21.31
C GLY A 645 -36.38 4.46 -22.13
N ILE A 646 -35.20 4.03 -22.62
CA ILE A 646 -34.30 4.83 -23.46
C ILE A 646 -34.15 4.18 -24.83
N GLY A 647 -34.74 4.79 -25.86
CA GLY A 647 -34.57 4.35 -27.25
C GLY A 647 -33.25 4.82 -27.87
N PRO A 648 -32.86 4.28 -29.04
CA PRO A 648 -31.58 4.60 -29.70
C PRO A 648 -31.34 6.10 -29.91
N ARG A 649 -32.39 6.87 -30.24
CA ARG A 649 -32.32 8.33 -30.41
C ARG A 649 -31.97 9.08 -29.12
N THR A 650 -32.48 8.62 -27.98
CA THR A 650 -32.17 9.21 -26.67
C THR A 650 -30.79 8.77 -26.18
N ALA A 651 -30.39 7.53 -26.46
CA ALA A 651 -29.04 7.05 -26.18
C ALA A 651 -27.97 7.86 -26.93
N ALA A 652 -28.17 8.15 -28.22
CA ALA A 652 -27.28 9.00 -29.01
C ALA A 652 -27.17 10.44 -28.44
N LEU A 653 -28.29 11.05 -28.02
CA LEU A 653 -28.29 12.38 -27.39
C LEU A 653 -27.53 12.40 -26.05
N VAL A 654 -27.72 11.37 -25.21
CA VAL A 654 -26.99 11.21 -23.95
C VAL A 654 -25.49 11.02 -24.21
N PHE A 655 -25.12 10.20 -25.20
CA PHE A 655 -23.73 9.96 -25.55
C PHE A 655 -23.05 11.23 -26.08
N ALA A 656 -23.72 11.99 -26.96
CA ALA A 656 -23.22 13.25 -27.51
C ALA A 656 -23.02 14.33 -26.43
N ALA A 657 -23.99 14.52 -25.53
CA ALA A 657 -23.86 15.47 -24.41
C ALA A 657 -22.73 15.11 -23.44
N LEU A 658 -22.38 13.82 -23.33
CA LEU A 658 -21.24 13.37 -22.52
C LEU A 658 -19.88 13.46 -23.26
N HIS A 659 -19.88 13.72 -24.57
CA HIS A 659 -18.70 13.79 -25.46
C HIS A 659 -18.77 14.99 -26.43
N PRO A 660 -18.75 16.25 -25.94
CA PRO A 660 -18.87 17.43 -26.79
C PRO A 660 -17.78 17.56 -27.88
N ASP A 661 -16.58 17.02 -27.63
CA ASP A 661 -15.43 17.12 -28.54
C ASP A 661 -15.54 16.23 -29.81
N ALA A 662 -16.56 15.39 -29.92
CA ALA A 662 -16.78 14.50 -31.08
C ALA A 662 -17.52 15.18 -32.25
N GLY A 663 -17.99 16.43 -32.09
CA GLY A 663 -18.98 17.07 -32.98
C GLY A 663 -18.45 18.02 -34.06
N THR A 664 -17.14 18.26 -34.19
CA THR A 664 -16.58 19.28 -35.10
C THR A 664 -15.87 18.69 -36.33
N ALA A 665 -16.57 17.83 -37.07
CA ALA A 665 -16.12 17.36 -38.39
C ALA A 665 -17.30 17.12 -39.36
N GLY A 666 -17.76 18.18 -40.03
CA GLY A 666 -18.54 18.11 -41.28
C GLY A 666 -19.99 18.60 -41.23
N GLY A 667 -20.34 19.48 -42.17
CA GLY A 667 -21.74 19.81 -42.53
C GLY A 667 -22.17 21.24 -42.21
N GLY A 668 -22.14 22.12 -43.21
CA GLY A 668 -22.68 23.49 -43.09
C GLY A 668 -24.14 23.62 -43.53
N ALA A 669 -24.84 24.58 -42.92
CA ALA A 669 -26.02 25.33 -43.40
C ALA A 669 -27.15 24.61 -44.18
N ALA A 670 -28.33 24.52 -43.54
CA ALA A 670 -29.55 25.25 -43.98
C ALA A 670 -30.73 25.03 -43.01
N ALA A 671 -31.48 26.09 -42.69
CA ALA A 671 -32.86 25.98 -42.20
C ALA A 671 -33.83 25.95 -43.41
N PRO A 672 -35.06 25.41 -43.29
CA PRO A 672 -36.16 26.33 -42.93
C PRO A 672 -37.40 25.73 -42.19
N THR A 673 -38.13 26.63 -41.52
CA THR A 673 -39.61 26.73 -41.32
C THR A 673 -40.50 25.53 -40.94
N ASP A 674 -41.25 25.71 -39.84
CA ASP A 674 -42.57 25.09 -39.59
C ASP A 674 -43.67 25.67 -40.51
N ALA A 675 -44.59 24.81 -40.99
CA ALA A 675 -45.99 25.18 -41.29
C ALA A 675 -46.92 23.95 -41.51
N ALA A 676 -47.89 23.79 -40.60
CA ALA A 676 -49.30 23.38 -40.78
C ALA A 676 -49.74 22.23 -41.74
N ASP A 677 -50.30 21.18 -41.10
CA ASP A 677 -51.63 20.58 -41.38
C ASP A 677 -51.86 19.80 -42.72
N PRO A 678 -53.00 19.08 -42.93
CA PRO A 678 -52.93 17.69 -43.40
C PRO A 678 -53.70 17.42 -44.70
N GLY A 679 -53.58 16.21 -45.26
CA GLY A 679 -54.56 15.74 -46.22
C GLY A 679 -54.10 14.74 -47.27
N ASN A 680 -54.52 13.49 -47.09
CA ASN A 680 -55.20 12.70 -48.10
C ASN A 680 -54.54 12.46 -49.48
N ALA A 681 -53.80 11.34 -49.56
CA ALA A 681 -53.95 10.26 -50.54
C ALA A 681 -53.69 10.48 -52.06
N VAL A 682 -53.68 9.32 -52.75
CA VAL A 682 -53.74 9.11 -54.21
C VAL A 682 -52.40 9.11 -54.99
N SER A 683 -51.75 7.93 -54.91
CA SER A 683 -51.48 7.05 -56.07
C SER A 683 -50.49 7.40 -57.20
N ARG A 684 -49.74 6.33 -57.57
CA ARG A 684 -49.24 5.93 -58.90
C ARG A 684 -47.95 6.51 -59.46
N ASP A 685 -47.09 5.56 -59.86
CA ASP A 685 -46.27 5.48 -61.08
C ASP A 685 -45.19 6.57 -61.29
N ASP A 686 -44.04 6.33 -61.93
CA ASP A 686 -43.59 5.18 -62.72
C ASP A 686 -42.04 5.11 -62.78
N ARG A 687 -41.49 3.93 -63.11
CA ARG A 687 -40.14 3.63 -63.70
C ARG A 687 -38.85 4.18 -63.04
N ALA A 688 -37.94 3.34 -62.53
CA ALA A 688 -37.01 2.41 -63.22
C ALA A 688 -35.75 3.11 -63.79
N ALA A 689 -34.53 2.86 -63.28
CA ALA A 689 -33.63 1.69 -63.49
C ALA A 689 -32.31 2.17 -64.20
N PRO A 690 -31.18 1.42 -64.28
CA PRO A 690 -30.99 -0.03 -64.05
C PRO A 690 -29.75 -0.49 -63.23
N ALA A 691 -29.73 -1.81 -62.94
CA ALA A 691 -28.62 -2.79 -62.75
C ALA A 691 -27.23 -2.34 -62.23
N GLY A 692 -26.52 -3.03 -61.32
CA GLY A 692 -26.39 -4.49 -61.06
C GLY A 692 -24.91 -4.93 -61.28
N PRO A 693 -24.39 -6.10 -60.83
CA PRO A 693 -25.04 -7.26 -60.21
C PRO A 693 -24.43 -7.70 -58.83
N ALA A 694 -24.92 -8.83 -58.29
CA ALA A 694 -24.54 -9.42 -56.98
C ALA A 694 -23.35 -10.42 -57.05
N PRO A 695 -22.99 -11.08 -55.93
CA PRO A 695 -23.49 -12.45 -55.78
C PRO A 695 -24.00 -12.89 -54.38
N ARG A 696 -24.86 -13.91 -54.48
CA ARG A 696 -25.59 -14.78 -53.53
C ARG A 696 -25.08 -15.05 -52.11
N ARG A 697 -26.07 -15.19 -51.21
CA ARG A 697 -26.01 -15.95 -49.94
C ARG A 697 -26.04 -17.47 -50.17
N LEU A 698 -25.65 -18.23 -49.15
CA LEU A 698 -26.27 -19.51 -48.81
C LEU A 698 -26.67 -19.50 -47.33
N ALA A 699 -27.87 -20.00 -47.04
CA ALA A 699 -28.38 -20.24 -45.70
C ALA A 699 -29.13 -21.58 -45.72
N THR A 700 -29.00 -22.36 -44.66
CA THR A 700 -29.79 -23.57 -44.41
C THR A 700 -30.15 -23.60 -42.94
N GLY A 701 -31.41 -23.85 -42.63
CA GLY A 701 -31.92 -24.06 -41.27
C GLY A 701 -32.68 -25.38 -41.15
N ALA A 702 -33.43 -25.51 -40.05
CA ALA A 702 -34.15 -26.70 -39.57
C ALA A 702 -33.23 -27.83 -39.00
N GLY A 703 -33.58 -28.48 -37.89
CA GLY A 703 -34.74 -28.22 -37.02
C GLY A 703 -34.78 -29.08 -35.74
N ASP A 704 -35.70 -28.69 -34.87
CA ASP A 704 -36.26 -29.30 -33.64
C ASP A 704 -35.79 -30.68 -33.13
N THR A 705 -35.55 -30.74 -31.82
CA THR A 705 -36.31 -31.61 -30.88
C THR A 705 -36.41 -30.91 -29.52
N ALA A 706 -37.44 -31.22 -28.72
CA ALA A 706 -37.86 -30.40 -27.57
C ALA A 706 -38.10 -31.20 -26.27
N ALA A 707 -38.33 -30.45 -25.18
CA ALA A 707 -39.09 -30.76 -23.95
C ALA A 707 -38.36 -31.19 -22.65
N GLY A 708 -38.91 -30.73 -21.52
CA GLY A 708 -38.70 -31.23 -20.13
C GLY A 708 -37.60 -30.51 -19.32
N LEU A 709 -37.84 -29.47 -18.50
CA LEU A 709 -38.63 -29.31 -17.25
C LEU A 709 -38.01 -29.89 -15.95
N THR A 710 -38.15 -29.08 -14.89
CA THR A 710 -38.03 -29.36 -13.43
C THR A 710 -36.67 -29.73 -12.80
N GLY A 711 -36.36 -29.00 -11.71
CA GLY A 711 -35.85 -29.53 -10.43
C GLY A 711 -34.35 -29.84 -10.35
N ASP A 712 -33.73 -29.90 -9.16
CA ASP A 712 -34.13 -29.51 -7.79
C ASP A 712 -32.83 -29.29 -6.97
N THR A 713 -32.98 -28.75 -5.77
CA THR A 713 -31.98 -28.62 -4.70
C THR A 713 -31.31 -29.96 -4.31
N GLY A 714 -30.06 -29.92 -3.85
CA GLY A 714 -29.36 -31.10 -3.28
C GLY A 714 -27.88 -30.83 -2.96
N PRO A 715 -27.27 -31.48 -1.94
CA PRO A 715 -26.28 -30.78 -1.10
C PRO A 715 -24.87 -31.38 -1.01
N ASP A 716 -23.99 -30.68 -0.27
CA ASP A 716 -22.74 -31.18 0.31
C ASP A 716 -22.90 -32.51 1.07
N PRO A 717 -21.80 -33.28 1.19
CA PRO A 717 -21.53 -34.04 2.40
C PRO A 717 -20.16 -33.71 3.01
N ALA A 718 -20.17 -33.38 4.30
CA ALA A 718 -18.97 -33.31 5.14
C ALA A 718 -18.72 -34.65 5.87
N THR A 719 -17.47 -34.88 6.26
CA THR A 719 -17.00 -35.72 7.39
C THR A 719 -17.45 -37.18 7.52
N GLY A 720 -16.47 -38.10 7.56
CA GLY A 720 -16.63 -39.47 8.04
C GLY A 720 -15.29 -40.07 8.46
N ASP A 721 -15.17 -40.46 9.73
CA ASP A 721 -13.93 -40.88 10.42
C ASP A 721 -14.00 -42.36 10.81
N VAL A 722 -13.06 -43.22 10.39
CA VAL A 722 -12.84 -44.57 11.01
C VAL A 722 -11.46 -45.21 10.78
N ALA A 723 -10.79 -45.49 11.91
CA ALA A 723 -10.08 -46.72 12.32
C ALA A 723 -9.26 -47.63 11.34
N SER A 724 -7.96 -47.75 11.65
CA SER A 724 -7.24 -49.00 12.03
C SER A 724 -7.62 -50.36 11.40
N GLY A 725 -6.65 -51.04 10.75
CA GLY A 725 -6.79 -52.44 10.31
C GLY A 725 -5.52 -53.13 9.75
N VAL A 726 -4.67 -53.60 10.67
CA VAL A 726 -3.74 -54.76 10.66
C VAL A 726 -3.74 -55.74 9.45
N ALA A 727 -2.53 -56.09 8.97
CA ALA A 727 -2.19 -57.41 8.38
C ALA A 727 -0.71 -57.76 8.70
N ALA A 728 -0.36 -59.04 8.87
CA ALA A 728 0.87 -59.46 9.57
C ALA A 728 1.67 -60.60 8.90
N ALA A 729 2.93 -60.74 9.36
CA ALA A 729 3.76 -61.97 9.39
C ALA A 729 4.37 -62.49 8.06
N PRO A 730 5.42 -63.36 8.11
CA PRO A 730 6.04 -64.03 9.27
C PRO A 730 7.56 -63.81 9.45
N ALA A 731 8.14 -64.48 10.44
CA ALA A 731 9.49 -64.29 10.97
C ALA A 731 10.37 -65.55 11.01
N ALA A 732 11.69 -65.35 11.13
CA ALA A 732 12.71 -66.24 11.70
C ALA A 732 13.80 -65.29 12.26
N GLY A 733 14.29 -65.36 13.50
CA GLY A 733 15.04 -66.47 14.13
C GLY A 733 16.54 -66.31 13.79
N GLY A 734 17.50 -66.12 14.71
CA GLY A 734 17.48 -66.01 16.18
C GLY A 734 18.92 -65.86 16.71
N THR A 735 19.11 -66.15 18.01
CA THR A 735 20.39 -66.25 18.78
C THR A 735 21.13 -64.97 19.20
N ALA A 736 21.84 -65.09 20.33
CA ALA A 736 22.52 -64.04 21.09
C ALA A 736 23.91 -64.52 21.54
N ALA A 737 24.81 -63.60 21.89
CA ALA A 737 26.02 -63.86 22.69
C ALA A 737 26.51 -62.56 23.37
N ALA A 738 27.25 -62.70 24.47
CA ALA A 738 27.70 -61.60 25.33
C ALA A 738 29.20 -61.70 25.66
N GLY A 739 29.76 -60.60 26.19
CA GLY A 739 31.15 -60.51 26.71
C GLY A 739 32.21 -60.24 25.63
N ALA A 740 33.39 -59.71 25.96
CA ALA A 740 33.89 -59.03 27.17
C ALA A 740 35.23 -58.32 26.83
N GLU A 741 35.69 -57.37 27.66
CA GLU A 741 37.13 -57.07 27.93
C GLU A 741 38.05 -56.60 26.75
N GLU A 742 39.15 -55.85 26.90
CA GLU A 742 39.77 -55.04 27.99
C GLU A 742 40.84 -54.09 27.36
N THR A 743 41.44 -53.18 28.16
CA THR A 743 42.65 -52.33 27.86
C THR A 743 42.43 -51.23 26.79
N GLY A 744 43.00 -50.01 26.82
CA GLY A 744 44.19 -49.37 27.43
C GLY A 744 44.74 -48.39 26.35
N ASP A 745 45.43 -47.26 26.57
CA ASP A 745 45.96 -46.55 27.75
C ASP A 745 46.08 -45.02 27.43
N ARG A 746 46.53 -44.23 28.40
CA ARG A 746 46.58 -42.74 28.49
C ARG A 746 47.36 -42.00 27.39
N ARG A 747 47.00 -40.73 27.17
CA ARG A 747 47.87 -39.59 27.60
C ARG A 747 47.15 -38.23 27.63
N ALA A 748 47.64 -37.33 28.48
CA ALA A 748 47.15 -35.97 28.72
C ALA A 748 48.31 -34.95 28.77
N GLY A 749 47.96 -33.66 28.68
CA GLY A 749 48.83 -32.46 28.76
C GLY A 749 48.18 -31.30 27.98
N ARG A 750 47.93 -30.06 28.47
CA ARG A 750 48.47 -29.29 29.62
C ARG A 750 50.01 -29.16 29.52
N GLU A 751 50.70 -28.01 29.56
CA GLU A 751 50.46 -26.57 29.84
C GLU A 751 51.39 -25.72 28.91
N GLY A 752 51.46 -24.38 28.85
CA GLY A 752 50.76 -23.27 29.53
C GLY A 752 51.72 -22.08 29.82
N GLY A 753 51.25 -20.83 29.75
CA GLY A 753 52.06 -19.59 29.92
C GLY A 753 52.34 -18.84 28.61
N GLU A 754 52.39 -17.50 28.56
CA GLU A 754 52.18 -16.45 29.59
C GLU A 754 51.28 -15.33 29.04
#